data_AF-A0A533TXH8-F1
#
_entry.id   AF-A0A533TXH8-F1
#
_cell.length_a   1.000
_cell.length_b   1.000
_cell.length_c   1.000
_cell.angle_alpha   90.00
_cell.angle_beta   90.00
_cell.angle_gamma   90.00
#
_symmetry.space_group_name_H-M   'P 1'
#
loop_
_entity.id
_entity.type
_entity.pdbx_description
1 polymer ?
#
loop_
_entity_poly.entity_id
_entity_poly.type
_entity_poly.pdbx_seq_one_letter_code
_entity_poly.pdbx_strand_id
1 'polypeptide(L)'
;MKKLEETLLFKHFEKDASPEQITLITTNAKKAADRLILVRDTFPTYTLHNEQHVLNVIDLMGKLLGEKIDYLDSLEIAILILSAYYHDIGMVFTNEDRESIQNEIEFDQFIRKYPKAHLRILEFQEEKPTNKNQIPEDVAEWYCRWIHPDRSATYASNYNELLWDNFPINDSIAAVCKSHGYSIEEVYKWESVSIDFLGKVDLLFCSIILRLADILDFDNSRSPEEVYNYLGLSKRKNKRDSISDVEWLKHLCSLGFIFTSTNRNDRYPIKFASAPDEPAVEFDVREFLNIIESEFDKCNAVLKFCSSRWQNFHLPLTINRSDIKSKGYTYGEFRFTLQQDQILNLLMGENLYSDPYAFVRELVQNAIDTTRHREIYEISKGNVNFVSQPIVFSTWNDSDGYTFLRIDDYGMGMNEEIITNYFLKVGQSYYQSEQFKVEQINLKAKSNIDFMPVSRFGIGILSCFIVGDQIELSSRRITETPERNALRMTMSSLSSFFVLKKESEKHACLSMPNQYKSNEIYRNINDFGTSISIRLNSKKERADFNLKNILNDYIVVSPVQIKYNDELIGGNYNEVIDNKWCKYSEYAIKESDQVDIENVIGVKFTEPLKIIISPLNLTENSPNKKFKGQAIIGYVKYPSHNVGEIFNSSDTIKRDIILTRNDSNGKISLKINYENKDALRELKGKYSYENEGQYYESIRIRLEYILKKIERNRGKRFAESIYRQIRDILEGGRIRSLASLNEKGVNIFSRRSWGR
;
A
#
# COMPACT_ATOMS: atom_id res chain seq x y z
N MET A 1 24.01 -30.86 -25.51
CA MET A 1 23.24 -29.75 -26.09
C MET A 1 22.52 -30.26 -27.31
N LYS A 2 21.27 -29.84 -27.49
CA LYS A 2 20.49 -30.11 -28.69
C LYS A 2 21.17 -29.42 -29.87
N LYS A 3 21.08 -29.98 -31.07
CA LYS A 3 21.61 -29.33 -32.29
C LYS A 3 20.48 -28.77 -33.16
N LEU A 4 20.81 -27.88 -34.09
CA LEU A 4 19.85 -27.30 -35.04
C LEU A 4 19.09 -28.41 -35.80
N GLU A 5 19.81 -29.45 -36.23
CA GLU A 5 19.27 -30.60 -36.96
C GLU A 5 18.29 -31.45 -36.14
N GLU A 6 18.28 -31.27 -34.81
CA GLU A 6 17.37 -31.99 -33.93
C GLU A 6 16.05 -31.23 -33.70
N THR A 7 15.97 -29.97 -34.10
CA THR A 7 14.77 -29.12 -33.96
C THR A 7 13.65 -29.56 -34.91
N LEU A 8 12.39 -29.31 -34.51
CA LEU A 8 11.22 -29.70 -35.31
C LEU A 8 11.19 -28.97 -36.66
N LEU A 9 11.54 -27.68 -36.67
CA LEU A 9 11.51 -26.85 -37.87
C LEU A 9 12.54 -27.31 -38.89
N PHE A 10 13.78 -27.59 -38.46
CA PHE A 10 14.84 -28.03 -39.36
C PHE A 10 14.57 -29.44 -39.93
N LYS A 11 14.04 -30.36 -39.12
CA LYS A 11 13.63 -31.69 -39.61
C LYS A 11 12.54 -31.63 -40.68
N HIS A 12 11.66 -30.63 -40.61
CA HIS A 12 10.66 -30.41 -41.65
C HIS A 12 11.30 -29.80 -42.89
N PHE A 13 12.17 -28.81 -42.72
CA PHE A 13 12.95 -28.18 -43.79
C PHE A 13 13.74 -29.20 -44.64
N GLU A 14 14.44 -30.14 -44.00
CA GLU A 14 15.27 -31.15 -44.69
C GLU A 14 14.50 -32.07 -45.64
N LYS A 15 13.17 -32.17 -45.52
CA LYS A 15 12.37 -33.03 -46.39
C LYS A 15 12.30 -32.50 -47.82
N ASP A 16 12.24 -31.19 -47.96
CA ASP A 16 11.95 -30.49 -49.22
C ASP A 16 13.10 -29.60 -49.70
N ALA A 17 14.08 -29.29 -48.83
CA ALA A 17 15.21 -28.43 -49.15
C ALA A 17 16.33 -29.13 -49.95
N SER A 18 17.00 -28.39 -50.83
CA SER A 18 18.17 -28.88 -51.55
C SER A 18 19.42 -28.94 -50.65
N PRO A 19 20.46 -29.73 -50.99
CA PRO A 19 21.73 -29.74 -50.26
C PRO A 19 22.40 -28.37 -50.16
N GLU A 20 22.28 -27.55 -51.21
CA GLU A 20 22.78 -26.17 -51.23
C GLU A 20 22.04 -25.29 -50.24
N GLN A 21 20.70 -25.41 -50.17
CA GLN A 21 19.86 -24.68 -49.22
C GLN A 21 20.17 -25.10 -47.78
N ILE A 22 20.32 -26.39 -47.50
CA ILE A 22 20.74 -26.90 -46.18
C ILE A 22 22.11 -26.32 -45.78
N THR A 23 23.06 -26.29 -46.71
CA THR A 23 24.40 -25.73 -46.48
C THR A 23 24.33 -24.22 -46.21
N LEU A 24 23.48 -23.49 -46.94
CA LEU A 24 23.23 -22.06 -46.74
C LEU A 24 22.75 -21.79 -45.30
N ILE A 25 21.73 -22.51 -44.83
CA ILE A 25 21.17 -22.29 -43.49
C ILE A 25 22.19 -22.65 -42.40
N THR A 26 22.74 -23.87 -42.44
CA THR A 26 23.65 -24.37 -41.40
C THR A 26 24.93 -23.54 -41.29
N THR A 27 25.50 -23.08 -42.41
CA THR A 27 26.71 -22.24 -42.41
C THR A 27 26.46 -20.89 -41.78
N ASN A 28 25.34 -20.24 -42.10
CA ASN A 28 25.03 -18.90 -41.58
C ASN A 28 24.51 -18.95 -40.14
N ALA A 29 23.73 -19.96 -39.78
CA ALA A 29 23.34 -20.24 -38.39
C ALA A 29 24.56 -20.37 -37.48
N LYS A 30 25.58 -21.15 -37.89
CA LYS A 30 26.82 -21.31 -37.12
C LYS A 30 27.57 -19.99 -36.93
N LYS A 31 27.70 -19.18 -37.99
CA LYS A 31 28.39 -17.89 -37.89
C LYS A 31 27.66 -16.91 -36.98
N ALA A 32 26.32 -16.90 -37.02
CA ALA A 32 25.50 -16.11 -36.12
C ALA A 32 25.64 -16.60 -34.66
N ALA A 33 25.64 -17.91 -34.44
CA ALA A 33 25.87 -18.52 -33.12
C ALA A 33 27.22 -18.10 -32.52
N ASP A 34 28.29 -18.16 -33.32
CA ASP A 34 29.63 -17.74 -32.90
C ASP A 34 29.66 -16.27 -32.45
N ARG A 35 28.85 -15.41 -33.08
CA ARG A 35 28.72 -14.00 -32.71
C ARG A 35 27.88 -13.80 -31.45
N LEU A 36 26.76 -14.52 -31.31
CA LEU A 36 25.85 -14.41 -30.15
C LEU A 36 26.53 -14.75 -28.81
N ILE A 37 27.57 -15.58 -28.81
CA ILE A 37 28.38 -15.84 -27.62
C ILE A 37 28.96 -14.53 -27.02
N LEU A 38 29.24 -13.52 -27.85
CA LEU A 38 29.79 -12.22 -27.45
C LEU A 38 28.77 -11.34 -26.72
N VAL A 39 27.48 -11.69 -26.70
CA VAL A 39 26.48 -10.97 -25.89
C VAL A 39 26.86 -10.99 -24.40
N ARG A 40 27.55 -12.04 -23.94
CA ARG A 40 28.06 -12.10 -22.57
C ARG A 40 29.12 -11.03 -22.27
N ASP A 41 29.91 -10.63 -23.25
CA ASP A 41 30.96 -9.63 -23.06
C ASP A 41 30.36 -8.21 -23.00
N THR A 42 29.22 -8.02 -23.66
CA THR A 42 28.48 -6.75 -23.71
C THR A 42 27.48 -6.59 -22.57
N PHE A 43 26.88 -7.70 -22.13
CA PHE A 43 25.94 -7.77 -21.02
C PHE A 43 26.31 -8.87 -20.00
N PRO A 44 27.41 -8.70 -19.23
CA PRO A 44 27.93 -9.73 -18.31
C PRO A 44 26.94 -10.29 -17.28
N THR A 45 26.00 -9.48 -16.81
CA THR A 45 25.03 -9.87 -15.75
C THR A 45 23.63 -10.18 -16.29
N TYR A 46 23.46 -10.21 -17.60
CA TYR A 46 22.16 -10.50 -18.23
C TYR A 46 21.98 -12.00 -18.46
N THR A 47 20.74 -12.43 -18.70
CA THR A 47 20.45 -13.84 -19.03
C THR A 47 21.16 -14.24 -20.32
N LEU A 48 21.34 -15.54 -20.55
CA LEU A 48 22.11 -16.02 -21.68
C LEU A 48 21.35 -15.86 -23.01
N HIS A 49 21.99 -15.24 -23.99
CA HIS A 49 21.49 -15.06 -25.37
C HIS A 49 22.43 -15.80 -26.34
N ASN A 50 22.69 -17.07 -26.07
CA ASN A 50 23.61 -17.91 -26.84
C ASN A 50 22.85 -18.86 -27.78
N GLU A 51 23.55 -19.77 -28.45
CA GLU A 51 22.92 -20.75 -29.35
C GLU A 51 21.82 -21.58 -28.68
N GLN A 52 21.93 -21.90 -27.38
CA GLN A 52 20.89 -22.67 -26.69
C GLN A 52 19.55 -21.92 -26.66
N HIS A 53 19.58 -20.60 -26.44
CA HIS A 53 18.38 -19.76 -26.53
C HIS A 53 17.76 -19.83 -27.93
N VAL A 54 18.57 -19.63 -28.97
CA VAL A 54 18.08 -19.68 -30.36
C VAL A 54 17.44 -21.03 -30.69
N LEU A 55 18.04 -22.13 -30.26
CA LEU A 55 17.50 -23.47 -30.46
C LEU A 55 16.18 -23.68 -29.73
N ASN A 56 16.03 -23.15 -28.51
CA ASN A 56 14.77 -23.17 -27.78
C ASN A 56 13.69 -22.39 -28.53
N VAL A 57 14.02 -21.20 -29.04
CA VAL A 57 13.11 -20.38 -29.84
C VAL A 57 12.64 -21.15 -31.07
N ILE A 58 13.55 -21.77 -31.84
CA ILE A 58 13.19 -22.59 -33.02
C ILE A 58 12.28 -23.77 -32.64
N ASP A 59 12.53 -24.43 -31.50
CA ASP A 59 11.65 -25.47 -30.99
C ASP A 59 10.27 -24.94 -30.59
N LEU A 60 10.21 -23.76 -29.97
CA LEU A 60 8.97 -23.09 -29.59
C LEU A 60 8.16 -22.68 -30.82
N MET A 61 8.81 -22.24 -31.91
CA MET A 61 8.15 -22.03 -33.21
C MET A 61 7.47 -23.32 -33.68
N GLY A 62 8.21 -24.43 -33.70
CA GLY A 62 7.66 -25.74 -34.06
C GLY A 62 6.50 -26.17 -33.15
N LYS A 63 6.61 -25.93 -31.84
CA LYS A 63 5.54 -26.22 -30.88
C LYS A 63 4.32 -25.32 -31.08
N LEU A 64 4.47 -24.05 -31.45
CA LEU A 64 3.36 -23.14 -31.78
C LEU A 64 2.62 -23.60 -33.03
N LEU A 65 3.37 -23.98 -34.08
CA LEU A 65 2.83 -24.46 -35.35
C LEU A 65 2.10 -25.80 -35.20
N GLY A 66 2.63 -26.73 -34.41
CA GLY A 66 2.06 -28.08 -34.26
C GLY A 66 1.97 -28.79 -35.61
N GLU A 67 0.81 -29.38 -35.93
CA GLU A 67 0.58 -30.06 -37.22
C GLU A 67 0.58 -29.11 -38.42
N LYS A 68 0.39 -27.79 -38.20
CA LYS A 68 0.39 -26.79 -39.27
C LYS A 68 1.80 -26.44 -39.76
N ILE A 69 2.83 -27.04 -39.18
CA ILE A 69 4.21 -26.96 -39.69
C ILE A 69 4.28 -27.42 -41.15
N ASP A 70 3.44 -28.40 -41.54
CA ASP A 70 3.38 -28.95 -42.90
C ASP A 70 2.81 -27.96 -43.94
N TYR A 71 2.36 -26.78 -43.52
CA TYR A 71 1.84 -25.73 -44.43
C TYR A 71 2.89 -24.67 -44.77
N LEU A 72 4.05 -24.72 -44.10
CA LEU A 72 5.15 -23.81 -44.37
C LEU A 72 5.86 -24.17 -45.67
N ASP A 73 6.21 -23.16 -46.45
CA ASP A 73 7.16 -23.32 -47.55
C ASP A 73 8.59 -23.49 -47.00
N SER A 74 9.46 -24.20 -47.74
CA SER A 74 10.87 -24.34 -47.38
C SER A 74 11.56 -22.99 -47.17
N LEU A 75 11.23 -21.98 -47.99
CA LEU A 75 11.76 -20.63 -47.83
C LEU A 75 11.22 -19.92 -46.58
N GLU A 76 9.96 -20.16 -46.19
CA GLU A 76 9.42 -19.64 -44.92
C GLU A 76 10.17 -20.23 -43.73
N ILE A 77 10.46 -21.54 -43.75
CA ILE A 77 11.23 -22.19 -42.70
C ILE A 77 12.66 -21.63 -42.64
N ALA A 78 13.30 -21.45 -43.81
CA ALA A 78 14.62 -20.84 -43.90
C ALA A 78 14.67 -19.44 -43.28
N ILE A 79 13.68 -18.60 -43.59
CA ILE A 79 13.54 -17.25 -43.01
C ILE A 79 13.33 -17.33 -41.50
N LEU A 80 12.43 -18.19 -41.01
CA LEU A 80 12.20 -18.36 -39.57
C LEU A 80 13.47 -18.77 -38.81
N ILE A 81 14.20 -19.77 -39.32
CA ILE A 81 15.44 -20.26 -38.70
C ILE A 81 16.50 -19.16 -38.69
N LEU A 82 16.76 -18.52 -39.84
CA LEU A 82 17.76 -17.46 -39.91
C LEU A 82 17.34 -16.26 -39.07
N SER A 83 16.08 -15.83 -39.09
CA SER A 83 15.62 -14.75 -38.23
C SER A 83 15.79 -15.08 -36.75
N ALA A 84 15.59 -16.32 -36.31
CA ALA A 84 15.90 -16.73 -34.93
C ALA A 84 17.39 -16.54 -34.59
N TYR A 85 18.31 -16.88 -35.50
CA TYR A 85 19.75 -16.68 -35.27
C TYR A 85 20.19 -15.21 -35.33
N TYR A 86 19.46 -14.35 -36.07
CA TYR A 86 19.86 -12.97 -36.30
C TYR A 86 19.11 -11.95 -35.43
N HIS A 87 17.98 -12.28 -34.78
CA HIS A 87 17.13 -11.29 -34.12
C HIS A 87 17.82 -10.53 -32.96
N ASP A 88 18.67 -11.21 -32.20
CA ASP A 88 19.42 -10.65 -31.07
C ASP A 88 20.87 -10.25 -31.40
N ILE A 89 21.31 -10.43 -32.65
CA ILE A 89 22.71 -10.21 -33.03
C ILE A 89 23.16 -8.75 -32.85
N GLY A 90 22.20 -7.82 -32.90
CA GLY A 90 22.35 -6.40 -32.63
C GLY A 90 22.60 -6.04 -31.16
N MET A 91 22.49 -7.01 -30.24
CA MET A 91 22.94 -6.86 -28.86
C MET A 91 24.47 -6.79 -28.75
N VAL A 92 25.21 -7.32 -29.72
CA VAL A 92 26.68 -7.30 -29.71
C VAL A 92 27.21 -5.94 -30.18
N PHE A 93 27.81 -5.19 -29.27
CA PHE A 93 28.52 -3.92 -29.53
C PHE A 93 29.94 -3.93 -28.93
N THR A 94 30.84 -3.15 -29.50
CA THR A 94 32.22 -2.98 -29.05
C THR A 94 32.38 -1.75 -28.14
N ASN A 95 33.56 -1.58 -27.54
CA ASN A 95 33.86 -0.34 -26.81
C ASN A 95 33.86 0.89 -27.74
N GLU A 96 34.26 0.72 -29.00
CA GLU A 96 34.22 1.79 -30.00
C GLU A 96 32.77 2.19 -30.34
N ASP A 97 31.88 1.20 -30.51
CA ASP A 97 30.44 1.45 -30.68
C ASP A 97 29.90 2.24 -29.48
N ARG A 98 30.29 1.86 -28.26
CA ARG A 98 29.86 2.55 -27.04
C ARG A 98 30.33 4.01 -26.97
N GLU A 99 31.56 4.30 -27.38
CA GLU A 99 32.10 5.67 -27.42
C GLU A 99 31.40 6.55 -28.45
N SER A 100 30.82 5.93 -29.49
CA SER A 100 30.14 6.63 -30.58
C SER A 100 28.63 6.75 -30.41
N ILE A 101 28.01 6.12 -29.41
CA ILE A 101 26.54 6.17 -29.16
C ILE A 101 25.99 7.61 -29.19
N GLN A 102 26.70 8.58 -28.60
CA GLN A 102 26.22 9.98 -28.54
C GLN A 102 26.11 10.64 -29.93
N ASN A 103 26.76 10.07 -30.94
CA ASN A 103 26.74 10.56 -32.31
C ASN A 103 25.62 9.91 -33.14
N GLU A 104 24.95 8.88 -32.61
CA GLU A 104 23.83 8.23 -33.28
C GLU A 104 22.58 9.12 -33.20
N ILE A 105 21.86 9.26 -34.32
CA ILE A 105 20.64 10.09 -34.41
C ILE A 105 19.55 9.52 -33.51
N GLU A 106 19.53 8.20 -33.38
CA GLU A 106 18.59 7.42 -32.57
C GLU A 106 18.81 7.63 -31.07
N PHE A 107 20.02 8.02 -30.64
CA PHE A 107 20.30 8.32 -29.24
C PHE A 107 19.53 9.55 -28.73
N ASP A 108 19.40 10.59 -29.57
CA ASP A 108 18.57 11.76 -29.24
C ASP A 108 17.09 11.37 -29.07
N GLN A 109 16.59 10.44 -29.89
CA GLN A 109 15.23 9.93 -29.78
C GLN A 109 15.04 9.14 -28.48
N PHE A 110 16.00 8.26 -28.16
CA PHE A 110 16.03 7.50 -26.92
C PHE A 110 15.97 8.40 -25.69
N ILE A 111 16.81 9.44 -25.65
CA ILE A 111 16.87 10.39 -24.53
C ILE A 111 15.56 11.16 -24.35
N ARG A 112 14.92 11.58 -25.45
CA ARG A 112 13.60 12.24 -25.40
C ARG A 112 12.50 11.29 -24.93
N LYS A 113 12.54 10.03 -25.35
CA LYS A 113 11.57 9.00 -24.95
C LYS A 113 11.75 8.58 -23.49
N TYR A 114 12.99 8.55 -22.98
CA TYR A 114 13.33 8.11 -21.63
C TYR A 114 14.10 9.17 -20.84
N PRO A 115 13.44 10.21 -20.30
CA PRO A 115 14.10 11.28 -19.53
C PRO A 115 14.92 10.79 -18.33
N LYS A 116 14.58 9.61 -17.76
CA LYS A 116 15.37 8.97 -16.69
C LYS A 116 16.81 8.64 -17.12
N ALA A 117 17.00 8.21 -18.37
CA ALA A 117 18.33 7.96 -18.91
C ALA A 117 19.14 9.27 -19.00
N HIS A 118 18.49 10.36 -19.43
CA HIS A 118 19.09 11.69 -19.47
C HIS A 118 19.55 12.15 -18.09
N LEU A 119 18.67 12.07 -17.09
CA LEU A 119 19.00 12.45 -15.72
C LEU A 119 20.20 11.66 -15.19
N ARG A 120 20.24 10.34 -15.45
CA ARG A 120 21.35 9.49 -15.04
C ARG A 120 22.70 9.90 -15.65
N ILE A 121 22.69 10.34 -16.92
CA ILE A 121 23.88 10.88 -17.58
C ILE A 121 24.34 12.16 -16.87
N LEU A 122 23.43 13.10 -16.59
CA LEU A 122 23.75 14.35 -15.91
C LEU A 122 24.33 14.09 -14.50
N GLU A 123 23.70 13.20 -13.72
CA GLU A 123 24.18 12.79 -12.40
C GLU A 123 25.61 12.22 -12.48
N PHE A 124 25.88 11.34 -13.46
CA PHE A 124 27.21 10.76 -13.65
C PHE A 124 28.27 11.80 -14.04
N GLN A 125 27.90 12.79 -14.85
CA GLN A 125 28.79 13.88 -15.24
C GLN A 125 29.12 14.81 -14.07
N GLU A 126 28.18 14.99 -13.13
CA GLU A 126 28.42 15.71 -11.87
C GLU A 126 29.32 14.93 -10.91
N GLU A 127 29.09 13.61 -10.77
CA GLU A 127 29.91 12.72 -9.94
C GLU A 127 31.35 12.60 -10.45
N LYS A 128 31.56 12.61 -11.77
CA LYS A 128 32.86 12.43 -12.43
C LYS A 128 33.11 13.52 -13.49
N PRO A 129 33.46 14.75 -13.06
CA PRO A 129 33.60 15.89 -13.96
C PRO A 129 34.74 15.77 -14.98
N THR A 130 35.68 14.82 -14.81
CA THR A 130 36.72 14.51 -15.79
C THR A 130 36.21 13.72 -17.01
N ASN A 131 35.01 13.14 -16.95
CA ASN A 131 34.46 12.23 -17.97
C ASN A 131 33.18 12.79 -18.62
N LYS A 132 33.13 14.12 -18.88
CA LYS A 132 31.92 14.79 -19.39
C LYS A 132 31.30 14.19 -20.66
N ASN A 133 32.10 13.56 -21.52
CA ASN A 133 31.61 13.00 -22.78
C ASN A 133 31.32 11.49 -22.73
N GLN A 134 31.43 10.83 -21.57
CA GLN A 134 31.16 9.39 -21.46
C GLN A 134 29.73 9.11 -21.00
N ILE A 135 29.10 8.10 -21.60
CA ILE A 135 27.81 7.57 -21.16
C ILE A 135 28.05 6.52 -20.05
N PRO A 136 27.26 6.56 -18.95
CA PRO A 136 27.24 5.49 -17.94
C PRO A 136 26.99 4.12 -18.57
N GLU A 137 27.56 3.06 -17.99
CA GLU A 137 27.43 1.69 -18.51
C GLU A 137 26.00 1.19 -18.53
N ASP A 138 25.26 1.46 -17.45
CA ASP A 138 23.84 1.14 -17.35
C ASP A 138 22.99 1.82 -18.41
N VAL A 139 23.34 3.05 -18.80
CA VAL A 139 22.63 3.80 -19.84
C VAL A 139 23.01 3.31 -21.25
N ALA A 140 24.30 3.02 -21.48
CA ALA A 140 24.76 2.44 -22.74
C ALA A 140 24.09 1.08 -23.00
N GLU A 141 24.06 0.20 -22.00
CA GLU A 141 23.36 -1.09 -22.06
C GLU A 141 21.85 -0.93 -22.32
N TRP A 142 21.21 0.05 -21.68
CA TRP A 142 19.80 0.33 -21.92
C TRP A 142 19.56 0.81 -23.36
N TYR A 143 20.38 1.73 -23.85
CA TYR A 143 20.29 2.20 -25.23
C TYR A 143 20.51 1.06 -26.23
N CYS A 144 21.60 0.29 -26.08
CA CYS A 144 21.91 -0.82 -26.97
C CYS A 144 20.80 -1.86 -27.00
N ARG A 145 20.16 -2.18 -25.86
CA ARG A 145 18.95 -3.02 -25.82
C ARG A 145 17.72 -2.37 -26.41
N TRP A 146 17.61 -1.05 -26.39
CA TRP A 146 16.46 -0.39 -27.00
C TRP A 146 16.55 -0.41 -28.53
N ILE A 147 17.75 -0.22 -29.09
CA ILE A 147 17.99 -0.13 -30.54
C ILE A 147 18.40 -1.46 -31.20
N HIS A 148 18.60 -2.54 -30.42
CA HIS A 148 19.05 -3.83 -30.97
C HIS A 148 18.19 -4.38 -32.12
N PRO A 149 16.85 -4.20 -32.20
CA PRO A 149 16.07 -4.73 -33.32
C PRO A 149 16.48 -4.09 -34.65
N ASP A 150 16.74 -2.78 -34.65
CA ASP A 150 17.24 -2.03 -35.81
C ASP A 150 18.68 -2.42 -36.15
N ARG A 151 19.53 -2.62 -35.14
CA ARG A 151 20.92 -3.07 -35.36
C ARG A 151 20.97 -4.48 -35.91
N SER A 152 20.11 -5.38 -35.43
CA SER A 152 19.99 -6.74 -35.94
C SER A 152 19.53 -6.76 -37.39
N ALA A 153 18.55 -5.92 -37.73
CA ALA A 153 18.10 -5.75 -39.10
C ALA A 153 19.21 -5.21 -40.02
N THR A 154 19.90 -4.16 -39.57
CA THR A 154 21.06 -3.58 -40.28
C THR A 154 22.16 -4.61 -40.50
N TYR A 155 22.46 -5.43 -39.49
CA TYR A 155 23.43 -6.50 -39.60
C TYR A 155 22.98 -7.55 -40.62
N ALA A 156 21.72 -8.00 -40.56
CA ALA A 156 21.18 -9.00 -41.48
C ALA A 156 21.16 -8.51 -42.95
N SER A 157 20.75 -7.27 -43.19
CA SER A 157 20.74 -6.66 -44.54
C SER A 157 22.15 -6.53 -45.12
N ASN A 158 23.14 -6.13 -44.31
CA ASN A 158 24.52 -5.92 -44.75
C ASN A 158 25.40 -7.18 -44.69
N TYR A 159 24.89 -8.28 -44.15
CA TYR A 159 25.62 -9.55 -44.12
C TYR A 159 25.81 -10.07 -45.55
N ASN A 160 26.89 -10.83 -45.80
CA ASN A 160 27.17 -11.47 -47.09
C ASN A 160 25.88 -11.95 -47.78
N GLU A 161 25.76 -11.74 -49.10
CA GLU A 161 24.54 -12.05 -49.87
C GLU A 161 24.01 -13.46 -49.55
N LEU A 162 22.87 -13.51 -48.87
CA LEU A 162 22.12 -14.73 -48.58
C LEU A 162 21.21 -14.98 -49.78
N LEU A 163 21.68 -15.82 -50.69
CA LEU A 163 20.99 -16.10 -51.95
C LEU A 163 20.17 -17.39 -51.84
N TRP A 164 18.84 -17.26 -51.90
CA TRP A 164 17.91 -18.37 -52.08
C TRP A 164 17.61 -18.57 -53.57
N ASP A 165 18.12 -19.64 -54.17
CA ASP A 165 18.01 -19.92 -55.61
C ASP A 165 18.46 -18.71 -56.48
N ASN A 166 19.55 -18.04 -56.06
CA ASN A 166 20.10 -16.78 -56.61
C ASN A 166 19.29 -15.51 -56.34
N PHE A 167 18.25 -15.55 -55.50
CA PHE A 167 17.49 -14.38 -55.07
C PHE A 167 17.91 -13.94 -53.65
N PRO A 168 18.22 -12.66 -53.41
CA PRO A 168 18.62 -12.20 -52.08
C PRO A 168 17.45 -12.22 -51.09
N ILE A 169 17.67 -12.80 -49.90
CA ILE A 169 16.67 -12.88 -48.81
C ILE A 169 17.05 -12.07 -47.56
N ASN A 170 18.17 -11.35 -47.61
CA ASN A 170 18.69 -10.56 -46.49
C ASN A 170 17.65 -9.58 -45.92
N ASP A 171 16.99 -8.81 -46.78
CA ASP A 171 16.02 -7.79 -46.34
C ASP A 171 14.75 -8.41 -45.73
N SER A 172 14.36 -9.60 -46.19
CA SER A 172 13.23 -10.34 -45.60
C SER A 172 13.57 -10.81 -44.18
N ILE A 173 14.79 -11.34 -43.98
CA ILE A 173 15.29 -11.72 -42.66
C ILE A 173 15.40 -10.48 -41.78
N ALA A 174 15.95 -9.38 -42.30
CA ALA A 174 16.09 -8.11 -41.60
C ALA A 174 14.75 -7.53 -41.17
N ALA A 175 13.71 -7.59 -42.02
CA ALA A 175 12.38 -7.13 -41.69
C ALA A 175 11.75 -7.94 -40.54
N VAL A 176 11.83 -9.27 -40.62
CA VAL A 176 11.32 -10.16 -39.55
C VAL A 176 12.11 -9.95 -38.26
N CYS A 177 13.44 -9.85 -38.32
CA CYS A 177 14.28 -9.50 -37.17
C CYS A 177 13.89 -8.14 -36.60
N LYS A 178 13.76 -7.08 -37.40
CA LYS A 178 13.37 -5.76 -36.91
C LYS A 178 12.03 -5.81 -36.18
N SER A 179 11.09 -6.59 -36.71
CA SER A 179 9.71 -6.61 -36.23
C SER A 179 9.60 -6.97 -34.74
N HIS A 180 10.47 -7.84 -34.19
CA HIS A 180 10.29 -8.40 -32.85
C HIS A 180 10.33 -7.35 -31.74
N GLY A 181 11.05 -6.24 -31.94
CA GLY A 181 11.16 -5.15 -30.97
C GLY A 181 10.10 -4.05 -31.08
N TYR A 182 9.17 -4.15 -32.04
CA TYR A 182 8.10 -3.16 -32.24
C TYR A 182 6.74 -3.72 -31.84
N SER A 183 5.69 -2.89 -31.82
CA SER A 183 4.33 -3.38 -31.60
C SER A 183 3.82 -4.07 -32.87
N ILE A 184 3.22 -5.26 -32.75
CA ILE A 184 2.69 -5.99 -33.92
C ILE A 184 1.57 -5.21 -34.63
N GLU A 185 0.88 -4.33 -33.89
CA GLU A 185 -0.14 -3.39 -34.38
C GLU A 185 0.43 -2.24 -35.24
N GLU A 186 1.75 -2.06 -35.24
CA GLU A 186 2.48 -1.18 -36.14
C GLU A 186 3.10 -1.99 -37.29
N VAL A 187 3.71 -3.14 -36.98
CA VAL A 187 4.44 -3.99 -37.93
C VAL A 187 3.57 -4.44 -39.11
N TYR A 188 2.30 -4.77 -38.90
CA TYR A 188 1.44 -5.25 -40.00
C TYR A 188 1.21 -4.22 -41.12
N LYS A 189 1.55 -2.95 -40.87
CA LYS A 189 1.43 -1.84 -41.83
C LYS A 189 2.74 -1.60 -42.60
N TRP A 190 3.82 -2.30 -42.27
CA TRP A 190 5.13 -2.06 -42.88
C TRP A 190 5.20 -2.68 -44.28
N GLU A 191 5.64 -1.89 -45.25
CA GLU A 191 5.84 -2.37 -46.63
C GLU A 191 6.92 -3.46 -46.73
N SER A 192 7.91 -3.44 -45.84
CA SER A 192 8.97 -4.44 -45.76
C SER A 192 8.49 -5.82 -45.26
N VAL A 193 7.28 -5.90 -44.69
CA VAL A 193 6.70 -7.13 -44.14
C VAL A 193 5.61 -7.62 -45.10
N SER A 194 6.03 -8.11 -46.27
CA SER A 194 5.13 -8.63 -47.30
C SER A 194 4.46 -9.94 -46.88
N ILE A 195 3.15 -10.05 -47.16
CA ILE A 195 2.37 -11.29 -46.94
C ILE A 195 2.47 -12.29 -48.12
N ASP A 196 3.14 -11.90 -49.21
CA ASP A 196 3.25 -12.68 -50.44
C ASP A 196 4.66 -12.57 -51.06
N PHE A 197 5.69 -12.61 -50.22
CA PHE A 197 7.07 -12.53 -50.67
C PHE A 197 7.41 -13.73 -51.58
N LEU A 198 7.88 -13.43 -52.79
CA LEU A 198 8.10 -14.38 -53.89
C LEU A 198 6.89 -15.28 -54.23
N GLY A 199 5.67 -14.85 -53.90
CA GLY A 199 4.46 -15.65 -54.11
C GLY A 199 4.31 -16.85 -53.17
N LYS A 200 5.12 -16.93 -52.11
CA LYS A 200 5.27 -18.14 -51.27
C LYS A 200 5.30 -17.86 -49.77
N VAL A 201 5.81 -16.72 -49.35
CA VAL A 201 6.21 -16.46 -47.96
C VAL A 201 5.38 -15.34 -47.35
N ASP A 202 4.83 -15.60 -46.17
CA ASP A 202 4.15 -14.58 -45.37
C ASP A 202 5.07 -14.07 -44.26
N LEU A 203 5.72 -12.92 -44.50
CA LEU A 203 6.65 -12.32 -43.54
C LEU A 203 5.94 -11.78 -42.29
N LEU A 204 4.65 -11.43 -42.39
CA LEU A 204 3.87 -11.01 -41.23
C LEU A 204 3.62 -12.21 -40.31
N PHE A 205 3.28 -13.37 -40.88
CA PHE A 205 3.17 -14.60 -40.12
C PHE A 205 4.50 -15.00 -39.48
N CYS A 206 5.62 -14.89 -40.22
CA CYS A 206 6.96 -15.14 -39.66
C CYS A 206 7.27 -14.21 -38.48
N SER A 207 6.90 -12.94 -38.58
CA SER A 207 7.07 -11.94 -37.51
C SER A 207 6.27 -12.29 -36.25
N ILE A 208 5.05 -12.81 -36.40
CA ILE A 208 4.21 -13.28 -35.29
C ILE A 208 4.86 -14.50 -34.62
N ILE A 209 5.28 -15.50 -35.40
CA ILE A 209 5.85 -16.74 -34.88
C ILE A 209 7.18 -16.49 -34.16
N LEU A 210 8.08 -15.68 -34.72
CA LEU A 210 9.34 -15.33 -34.07
C LEU A 210 9.12 -14.65 -32.72
N ARG A 211 8.30 -13.59 -32.70
CA ARG A 211 7.95 -12.82 -31.50
C ARG A 211 7.39 -13.70 -30.38
N LEU A 212 6.44 -14.56 -30.70
CA LEU A 212 5.80 -15.42 -29.71
C LEU A 212 6.75 -16.53 -29.24
N ALA A 213 7.57 -17.08 -30.13
CA ALA A 213 8.55 -18.08 -29.74
C ALA A 213 9.64 -17.48 -28.83
N ASP A 214 10.10 -16.26 -29.12
CA ASP A 214 11.09 -15.55 -28.31
C ASP A 214 10.57 -15.25 -26.89
N ILE A 215 9.40 -14.61 -26.76
CA ILE A 215 8.84 -14.30 -25.44
C ILE A 215 8.45 -15.55 -24.62
N LEU A 216 8.22 -16.68 -25.30
CA LEU A 216 7.95 -17.97 -24.66
C LEU A 216 9.21 -18.72 -24.22
N ASP A 217 10.42 -18.28 -24.59
CA ASP A 217 11.68 -18.85 -24.08
C ASP A 217 11.94 -18.40 -22.63
N PHE A 218 11.07 -18.88 -21.75
CA PHE A 218 11.00 -18.51 -20.34
C PHE A 218 11.18 -19.73 -19.45
N ASP A 219 12.42 -20.23 -19.41
CA ASP A 219 12.82 -21.33 -18.54
C ASP A 219 14.23 -21.12 -17.95
N ASN A 220 14.66 -22.09 -17.14
CA ASN A 220 15.93 -22.06 -16.43
C ASN A 220 17.18 -22.22 -17.32
N SER A 221 17.04 -22.61 -18.59
CA SER A 221 18.18 -22.72 -19.51
C SER A 221 18.73 -21.35 -19.90
N ARG A 222 17.90 -20.30 -19.85
CA ARG A 222 18.30 -18.89 -19.99
C ARG A 222 19.12 -18.37 -18.81
N SER A 223 19.04 -19.03 -17.65
CA SER A 223 19.70 -18.60 -16.40
C SER A 223 20.32 -19.78 -15.62
N PRO A 224 21.38 -20.43 -16.13
CA PRO A 224 21.95 -21.60 -15.46
C PRO A 224 22.50 -21.28 -14.06
N GLU A 225 22.18 -22.13 -13.08
CA GLU A 225 22.49 -21.92 -11.66
C GLU A 225 23.98 -21.65 -11.39
N GLU A 226 24.87 -22.39 -12.05
CA GLU A 226 26.32 -22.22 -11.90
C GLU A 226 26.79 -20.83 -12.35
N VAL A 227 26.19 -20.28 -13.42
CA VAL A 227 26.53 -18.93 -13.90
C VAL A 227 26.00 -17.87 -12.93
N TYR A 228 24.77 -18.05 -12.43
CA TYR A 228 24.18 -17.20 -11.40
C TYR A 228 25.07 -17.12 -10.15
N ASN A 229 25.53 -18.28 -9.67
CA ASN A 229 26.40 -18.41 -8.50
C ASN A 229 27.78 -17.77 -8.73
N TYR A 230 28.37 -17.97 -9.92
CA TYR A 230 29.65 -17.38 -10.30
C TYR A 230 29.59 -15.84 -10.31
N LEU A 231 28.53 -15.27 -10.89
CA LEU A 231 28.31 -13.81 -10.91
C LEU A 231 28.05 -13.26 -9.49
N GLY A 232 27.52 -14.09 -8.58
CA GLY A 232 27.23 -13.72 -7.20
C GLY A 232 26.11 -12.68 -7.10
N LEU A 233 25.12 -12.76 -7.99
CA LEU A 233 24.01 -11.79 -8.10
C LEU A 233 23.17 -11.69 -6.82
N SER A 234 23.05 -12.78 -6.06
CA SER A 234 22.39 -12.81 -4.75
C SER A 234 22.95 -11.81 -3.74
N LYS A 235 24.20 -11.36 -3.91
CA LYS A 235 24.84 -10.36 -3.04
C LYS A 235 24.38 -8.93 -3.31
N ARG A 236 23.75 -8.66 -4.47
CA ARG A 236 23.17 -7.35 -4.84
C ARG A 236 24.11 -6.18 -4.56
N LYS A 237 25.36 -6.26 -5.01
CA LYS A 237 26.43 -5.31 -4.62
C LYS A 237 26.15 -3.88 -5.09
N ASN A 238 25.38 -3.75 -6.15
CA ASN A 238 25.01 -2.49 -6.77
C ASN A 238 23.60 -2.62 -7.40
N LYS A 239 23.04 -1.51 -7.87
CA LYS A 239 21.69 -1.46 -8.45
C LYS A 239 21.52 -2.37 -9.68
N ARG A 240 22.56 -2.53 -10.50
CA ARG A 240 22.57 -3.40 -11.68
C ARG A 240 22.45 -4.86 -11.26
N ASP A 241 23.26 -5.30 -10.29
CA ASP A 241 23.18 -6.66 -9.73
C ASP A 241 21.79 -6.95 -9.17
N SER A 242 21.15 -5.99 -8.49
CA SER A 242 19.79 -6.16 -7.96
C SER A 242 18.73 -6.38 -9.04
N ILE A 243 18.85 -5.69 -10.18
CA ILE A 243 17.91 -5.86 -11.31
C ILE A 243 18.17 -7.22 -11.97
N SER A 244 19.43 -7.55 -12.21
CA SER A 244 19.84 -8.85 -12.76
C SER A 244 19.41 -10.01 -11.87
N ASP A 245 19.55 -9.90 -10.54
CA ASP A 245 19.14 -10.93 -9.60
C ASP A 245 17.66 -11.29 -9.74
N VAL A 246 16.79 -10.28 -9.79
CA VAL A 246 15.35 -10.48 -9.99
C VAL A 246 15.06 -11.15 -11.34
N GLU A 247 15.69 -10.67 -12.42
CA GLU A 247 15.51 -11.25 -13.76
C GLU A 247 15.93 -12.72 -13.81
N TRP A 248 17.10 -13.04 -13.25
CA TRP A 248 17.63 -14.40 -13.21
C TRP A 248 16.77 -15.34 -12.37
N LEU A 249 16.31 -14.91 -11.21
CA LEU A 249 15.48 -15.74 -10.32
C LEU A 249 14.15 -16.14 -10.98
N LYS A 250 13.54 -15.26 -11.80
CA LYS A 250 12.34 -15.59 -12.58
C LYS A 250 12.57 -16.80 -13.50
N HIS A 251 13.66 -16.78 -14.26
CA HIS A 251 14.01 -17.86 -15.18
C HIS A 251 14.44 -19.12 -14.41
N LEU A 252 15.29 -18.98 -13.38
CA LEU A 252 15.88 -20.10 -12.64
C LEU A 252 14.81 -20.99 -12.00
N CYS A 253 13.73 -20.39 -11.49
CA CYS A 253 12.63 -21.14 -10.88
C CYS A 253 11.61 -21.70 -11.89
N SER A 254 11.77 -21.43 -13.18
CA SER A 254 10.79 -21.75 -14.23
C SER A 254 11.22 -22.92 -15.10
N LEU A 255 10.30 -23.86 -15.34
CA LEU A 255 10.50 -25.04 -16.19
C LEU A 255 10.01 -24.83 -17.63
N GLY A 256 9.41 -23.68 -17.92
CA GLY A 256 8.91 -23.32 -19.25
C GLY A 256 7.47 -23.79 -19.53
N PHE A 257 7.11 -23.67 -20.81
CA PHE A 257 5.75 -23.90 -21.29
C PHE A 257 5.51 -25.33 -21.78
N ILE A 258 4.31 -25.84 -21.45
CA ILE A 258 3.83 -27.17 -21.86
C ILE A 258 2.59 -26.99 -22.73
N PHE A 259 2.71 -27.42 -23.99
CA PHE A 259 1.63 -27.42 -24.97
C PHE A 259 0.79 -28.69 -24.76
N THR A 260 -0.38 -28.54 -24.14
CA THR A 260 -1.22 -29.69 -23.75
C THR A 260 -2.34 -30.01 -24.73
N SER A 261 -2.75 -29.06 -25.57
CA SER A 261 -3.84 -29.29 -26.52
C SER A 261 -3.37 -30.07 -27.74
N THR A 262 -4.00 -31.23 -27.96
CA THR A 262 -3.88 -32.03 -29.18
C THR A 262 -4.81 -31.55 -30.29
N ASN A 263 -5.90 -30.85 -29.95
CA ASN A 263 -6.83 -30.28 -30.91
C ASN A 263 -6.71 -28.75 -30.93
N ARG A 264 -6.12 -28.21 -32.00
CA ARG A 264 -5.83 -26.78 -32.18
C ARG A 264 -6.74 -26.13 -33.22
N ASN A 265 -7.94 -26.67 -33.39
CA ASN A 265 -8.95 -26.14 -34.30
C ASN A 265 -9.67 -24.91 -33.74
N ASP A 266 -9.39 -24.52 -32.49
CA ASP A 266 -9.83 -23.29 -31.84
C ASP A 266 -8.71 -22.79 -30.91
N ARG A 267 -8.89 -21.60 -30.34
CA ARG A 267 -8.02 -21.02 -29.30
C ARG A 267 -7.88 -21.98 -28.12
N TYR A 268 -6.65 -22.18 -27.65
CA TYR A 268 -6.34 -23.16 -26.63
C TYR A 268 -5.46 -22.60 -25.52
N PRO A 269 -5.53 -23.16 -24.30
CA PRO A 269 -4.61 -22.80 -23.22
C PRO A 269 -3.30 -23.56 -23.33
N ILE A 270 -2.20 -22.93 -22.91
CA ILE A 270 -0.92 -23.60 -22.62
C ILE A 270 -0.69 -23.63 -21.12
N LYS A 271 0.12 -24.56 -20.61
CA LYS A 271 0.49 -24.60 -19.19
C LYS A 271 1.86 -23.98 -18.98
N PHE A 272 2.05 -23.39 -17.80
CA PHE A 272 3.36 -22.92 -17.35
C PHE A 272 3.70 -23.54 -15.99
N ALA A 273 4.90 -24.11 -15.88
CA ALA A 273 5.38 -24.76 -14.67
C ALA A 273 6.53 -23.96 -14.04
N SER A 274 6.42 -23.65 -12.76
CA SER A 274 7.43 -22.89 -12.01
C SER A 274 7.34 -23.21 -10.52
N ALA A 275 8.46 -23.15 -9.81
CA ALA A 275 8.54 -23.45 -8.38
C ALA A 275 9.35 -22.38 -7.62
N PRO A 276 8.82 -21.15 -7.52
CA PRO A 276 9.51 -20.01 -6.92
C PRO A 276 9.64 -20.14 -5.39
N ASP A 277 10.85 -19.87 -4.91
CA ASP A 277 11.20 -19.88 -3.48
C ASP A 277 10.92 -18.54 -2.80
N GLU A 278 10.79 -17.47 -3.59
CA GLU A 278 10.51 -16.13 -3.11
C GLU A 278 9.18 -15.59 -3.66
N PRO A 279 8.31 -15.03 -2.82
CA PRO A 279 7.02 -14.48 -3.24
C PRO A 279 7.12 -13.33 -4.24
N ALA A 280 8.16 -12.50 -4.13
CA ALA A 280 8.44 -11.42 -5.08
C ALA A 280 8.71 -11.99 -6.47
N VAL A 281 9.49 -13.08 -6.54
CA VAL A 281 9.79 -13.78 -7.80
C VAL A 281 8.52 -14.42 -8.37
N GLU A 282 7.69 -15.08 -7.56
CA GLU A 282 6.40 -15.61 -8.06
C GLU A 282 5.49 -14.52 -8.62
N PHE A 283 5.45 -13.36 -7.95
CA PHE A 283 4.72 -12.21 -8.45
C PHE A 283 5.25 -11.76 -9.82
N ASP A 284 6.56 -11.57 -9.95
CA ASP A 284 7.17 -11.11 -11.20
C ASP A 284 7.00 -12.14 -12.34
N VAL A 285 7.06 -13.44 -12.03
CA VAL A 285 6.71 -14.53 -12.95
C VAL A 285 5.27 -14.36 -13.44
N ARG A 286 4.30 -14.19 -12.54
CA ARG A 286 2.88 -14.06 -12.91
C ARG A 286 2.57 -12.79 -13.70
N GLU A 287 3.24 -11.67 -13.42
CA GLU A 287 3.14 -10.47 -14.24
C GLU A 287 3.70 -10.69 -15.64
N PHE A 288 4.83 -11.39 -15.75
CA PHE A 288 5.39 -11.70 -17.06
C PHE A 288 4.44 -12.58 -17.88
N LEU A 289 3.74 -13.53 -17.25
CA LEU A 289 2.68 -14.30 -17.91
C LEU A 289 1.52 -13.42 -18.39
N ASN A 290 1.15 -12.36 -17.66
CA ASN A 290 0.14 -11.39 -18.13
C ASN A 290 0.61 -10.65 -19.40
N ILE A 291 1.90 -10.31 -19.48
CA ILE A 291 2.51 -9.69 -20.67
C ILE A 291 2.42 -10.65 -21.86
N ILE A 292 2.75 -11.93 -21.66
CA ILE A 292 2.66 -12.95 -22.72
C ILE A 292 1.22 -13.14 -23.21
N GLU A 293 0.23 -13.22 -22.30
CA GLU A 293 -1.18 -13.29 -22.70
C GLU A 293 -1.63 -12.06 -23.48
N SER A 294 -1.19 -10.86 -23.08
CA SER A 294 -1.44 -9.65 -23.86
C SER A 294 -0.82 -9.73 -25.25
N GLU A 295 0.36 -10.33 -25.39
CA GLU A 295 1.02 -10.50 -26.68
C GLU A 295 0.30 -11.50 -27.58
N PHE A 296 -0.27 -12.57 -27.00
CA PHE A 296 -1.18 -13.47 -27.71
C PHE A 296 -2.38 -12.73 -28.28
N ASP A 297 -3.04 -11.89 -27.49
CA ASP A 297 -4.21 -11.12 -27.93
C ASP A 297 -3.89 -10.20 -29.11
N LYS A 298 -2.77 -9.47 -29.03
CA LYS A 298 -2.33 -8.57 -30.11
C LYS A 298 -1.99 -9.33 -31.38
N CYS A 299 -1.24 -10.43 -31.27
CA CYS A 299 -0.90 -11.26 -32.42
C CYS A 299 -2.15 -11.87 -33.07
N ASN A 300 -3.08 -12.38 -32.25
CA ASN A 300 -4.37 -12.89 -32.71
C ASN A 300 -5.18 -11.81 -33.46
N ALA A 301 -5.16 -10.55 -33.01
CA ALA A 301 -5.88 -9.46 -33.66
C ALA A 301 -5.33 -9.13 -35.06
N VAL A 302 -4.05 -9.44 -35.32
CA VAL A 302 -3.34 -9.14 -36.56
C VAL A 302 -3.39 -10.29 -37.57
N LEU A 303 -3.63 -11.54 -37.15
CA LEU A 303 -3.67 -12.72 -38.05
C LEU A 303 -4.60 -12.55 -39.26
N LYS A 304 -5.70 -11.81 -39.12
CA LYS A 304 -6.63 -11.52 -40.24
C LYS A 304 -6.00 -10.75 -41.40
N PHE A 305 -4.84 -10.12 -41.18
CA PHE A 305 -4.08 -9.39 -42.20
C PHE A 305 -3.00 -10.25 -42.87
N CYS A 306 -2.76 -11.46 -42.38
CA CYS A 306 -1.90 -12.42 -43.06
C CYS A 306 -2.52 -12.91 -44.38
N SER A 307 -1.74 -13.64 -45.16
CA SER A 307 -2.19 -14.41 -46.31
C SER A 307 -3.33 -15.36 -45.96
N SER A 308 -4.14 -15.73 -46.95
CA SER A 308 -5.29 -16.63 -46.77
C SER A 308 -4.93 -17.98 -46.12
N ARG A 309 -3.68 -18.42 -46.27
CA ARG A 309 -3.13 -19.62 -45.62
C ARG A 309 -3.12 -19.51 -44.09
N TRP A 310 -2.85 -18.33 -43.56
CA TRP A 310 -2.60 -18.12 -42.12
C TRP A 310 -3.72 -17.37 -41.38
N GLN A 311 -4.67 -16.75 -42.09
CA GLN A 311 -5.79 -16.00 -41.48
C GLN A 311 -6.60 -16.80 -40.45
N ASN A 312 -6.71 -18.11 -40.62
CA ASN A 312 -7.44 -19.03 -39.73
C ASN A 312 -6.52 -19.82 -38.79
N PHE A 313 -5.26 -19.39 -38.62
CA PHE A 313 -4.36 -19.99 -37.64
C PHE A 313 -4.84 -19.64 -36.22
N HIS A 314 -4.70 -20.57 -35.27
CA HIS A 314 -5.10 -20.36 -33.89
C HIS A 314 -3.88 -20.33 -32.98
N LEU A 315 -3.64 -19.17 -32.37
CA LEU A 315 -2.62 -19.02 -31.34
C LEU A 315 -3.19 -19.39 -29.96
N PRO A 316 -2.32 -19.68 -28.97
CA PRO A 316 -2.74 -19.74 -27.58
C PRO A 316 -3.49 -18.47 -27.16
N LEU A 317 -4.40 -18.61 -26.20
CA LEU A 317 -5.14 -17.47 -25.63
C LEU A 317 -4.80 -17.22 -24.16
N THR A 318 -4.67 -18.30 -23.39
CA THR A 318 -4.45 -18.21 -21.94
C THR A 318 -3.37 -19.17 -21.48
N ILE A 319 -2.82 -18.86 -20.32
CA ILE A 319 -1.78 -19.63 -19.65
C ILE A 319 -2.38 -20.19 -18.36
N ASN A 320 -2.42 -21.51 -18.26
CA ASN A 320 -2.80 -22.20 -17.05
C ASN A 320 -1.64 -22.15 -16.04
N ARG A 321 -1.90 -21.49 -14.91
CA ARG A 321 -0.95 -21.18 -13.83
C ARG A 321 -1.06 -22.15 -12.63
N SER A 322 -1.80 -23.25 -12.75
CA SER A 322 -2.02 -24.21 -11.64
C SER A 322 -0.76 -24.99 -11.24
N ASP A 323 0.22 -25.05 -12.13
CA ASP A 323 1.51 -25.71 -11.93
C ASP A 323 2.60 -24.74 -11.42
N ILE A 324 2.21 -23.52 -11.01
CA ILE A 324 3.07 -22.62 -10.23
C ILE A 324 2.96 -23.02 -8.75
N LYS A 325 4.06 -23.48 -8.15
CA LYS A 325 4.11 -23.99 -6.77
C LYS A 325 4.98 -23.12 -5.88
N SER A 326 4.34 -22.36 -4.99
CA SER A 326 5.00 -21.58 -3.94
C SER A 326 5.74 -22.50 -2.96
N LYS A 327 7.04 -22.26 -2.71
CA LYS A 327 7.79 -23.03 -1.69
C LYS A 327 7.85 -22.28 -0.36
N GLY A 328 7.11 -22.76 0.63
CA GLY A 328 7.17 -22.25 2.01
C GLY A 328 6.38 -20.97 2.29
N TYR A 329 5.44 -20.60 1.41
CA TYR A 329 4.48 -19.51 1.57
C TYR A 329 3.20 -19.80 0.79
N THR A 330 2.11 -19.10 1.14
CA THR A 330 0.88 -19.11 0.35
C THR A 330 0.89 -17.89 -0.57
N TYR A 331 0.86 -18.10 -1.89
CA TYR A 331 0.63 -17.00 -2.82
C TYR A 331 -0.84 -16.59 -2.82
N GLY A 332 -1.10 -15.29 -2.72
CA GLY A 332 -2.41 -14.67 -2.87
C GLY A 332 -2.22 -13.18 -3.04
N GLU A 333 -3.11 -12.48 -3.76
CA GLU A 333 -2.98 -11.04 -4.09
C GLU A 333 -3.10 -10.09 -2.88
N PHE A 334 -2.28 -10.33 -1.86
CA PHE A 334 -2.15 -9.53 -0.66
C PHE A 334 -1.44 -8.23 -1.02
N ARG A 335 -2.20 -7.29 -1.58
CA ARG A 335 -1.75 -5.94 -1.91
C ARG A 335 -2.66 -4.93 -1.25
N PHE A 336 -2.12 -3.73 -1.03
CA PHE A 336 -3.00 -2.61 -0.70
C PHE A 336 -3.86 -2.28 -1.90
N THR A 337 -5.16 -2.50 -1.78
CA THR A 337 -6.14 -2.05 -2.77
C THR A 337 -6.84 -0.82 -2.23
N LEU A 338 -6.92 0.23 -3.06
CA LEU A 338 -7.60 1.48 -2.73
C LEU A 338 -9.06 1.42 -3.17
N GLN A 339 -10.00 1.80 -2.31
CA GLN A 339 -11.40 1.99 -2.70
C GLN A 339 -11.63 3.45 -3.09
N GLN A 340 -11.96 3.66 -4.37
CA GLN A 340 -12.04 4.98 -5.01
C GLN A 340 -12.94 5.99 -4.25
N ASP A 341 -14.09 5.55 -3.75
CA ASP A 341 -15.07 6.43 -3.06
C ASP A 341 -14.58 6.92 -1.68
N GLN A 342 -13.73 6.14 -1.01
CA GLN A 342 -13.22 6.49 0.33
C GLN A 342 -12.03 7.45 0.27
N ILE A 343 -11.27 7.46 -0.83
CA ILE A 343 -10.19 8.43 -1.07
C ILE A 343 -10.73 9.86 -1.05
N LEU A 344 -11.89 10.09 -1.67
CA LEU A 344 -12.51 11.41 -1.71
C LEU A 344 -12.86 11.90 -0.29
N ASN A 345 -13.42 11.03 0.55
CA ASN A 345 -13.72 11.37 1.94
C ASN A 345 -12.45 11.59 2.78
N LEU A 346 -11.38 10.84 2.53
CA LEU A 346 -10.08 10.98 3.21
C LEU A 346 -9.40 12.30 2.84
N LEU A 347 -9.40 12.67 1.55
CA LEU A 347 -8.75 13.88 1.03
C LEU A 347 -9.56 15.15 1.31
N MET A 348 -10.88 15.04 1.43
CA MET A 348 -11.78 16.18 1.71
C MET A 348 -11.89 16.49 3.22
N GLY A 349 -11.52 15.55 4.10
CA GLY A 349 -11.67 15.65 5.56
C GLY A 349 -10.33 15.83 6.30
N GLU A 350 -9.86 17.06 6.40
CA GLU A 350 -8.65 17.50 7.14
C GLU A 350 -7.29 16.95 6.62
N ASN A 351 -6.23 17.76 6.80
CA ASN A 351 -4.85 17.44 6.45
C ASN A 351 -4.49 15.99 6.83
N LEU A 352 -4.31 15.13 5.83
CA LEU A 352 -3.80 13.78 5.99
C LEU A 352 -2.36 13.86 6.53
N TYR A 353 -2.29 13.86 7.86
CA TYR A 353 -1.10 13.81 8.71
C TYR A 353 -0.24 15.07 8.74
N SER A 354 -0.66 16.08 9.51
CA SER A 354 0.27 17.11 10.01
C SER A 354 1.29 16.56 11.03
N ASP A 355 1.05 15.35 11.56
CA ASP A 355 1.89 14.65 12.56
C ASP A 355 2.32 13.26 12.02
N PRO A 356 3.63 13.00 11.82
CA PRO A 356 4.11 11.73 11.29
C PRO A 356 3.90 10.53 12.23
N TYR A 357 3.62 10.76 13.52
CA TYR A 357 3.39 9.70 14.51
C TYR A 357 1.91 9.38 14.77
N ALA A 358 1.00 9.95 13.97
CA ALA A 358 -0.42 9.68 14.06
C ALA A 358 -0.77 8.19 13.91
N PHE A 359 0.08 7.38 13.28
CA PHE A 359 -0.10 5.92 13.19
C PHE A 359 -0.16 5.25 14.57
N VAL A 360 0.56 5.77 15.57
CA VAL A 360 0.54 5.24 16.95
C VAL A 360 -0.88 5.32 17.52
N ARG A 361 -1.56 6.45 17.31
CA ARG A 361 -2.96 6.63 17.72
C ARG A 361 -3.87 5.59 17.07
N GLU A 362 -3.71 5.34 15.78
CA GLU A 362 -4.52 4.34 15.05
C GLU A 362 -4.26 2.91 15.56
N LEU A 363 -3.00 2.56 15.82
CA LEU A 363 -2.65 1.25 16.41
C LEU A 363 -3.24 1.08 17.82
N VAL A 364 -3.16 2.11 18.67
CA VAL A 364 -3.77 2.11 20.00
C VAL A 364 -5.29 1.90 19.91
N GLN A 365 -5.98 2.63 19.03
CA GLN A 365 -7.43 2.50 18.84
C GLN A 365 -7.82 1.09 18.39
N ASN A 366 -7.11 0.54 17.40
CA ASN A 366 -7.35 -0.82 16.91
C ASN A 366 -7.15 -1.88 18.01
N ALA A 367 -6.07 -1.74 18.81
CA ALA A 367 -5.75 -2.64 19.91
C ALA A 367 -6.82 -2.58 21.03
N ILE A 368 -7.29 -1.38 21.39
CA ILE A 368 -8.38 -1.21 22.36
C ILE A 368 -9.68 -1.85 21.86
N ASP A 369 -10.05 -1.59 20.60
CA ASP A 369 -11.29 -2.12 20.02
C ASP A 369 -11.31 -3.64 19.99
N THR A 370 -10.23 -4.28 19.51
CA THR A 370 -10.15 -5.75 19.40
C THR A 370 -10.10 -6.41 20.77
N THR A 371 -9.48 -5.76 21.76
CA THR A 371 -9.41 -6.27 23.13
C THR A 371 -10.78 -6.22 23.80
N ARG A 372 -11.49 -5.09 23.69
CA ARG A 372 -12.87 -4.96 24.18
C ARG A 372 -13.84 -5.89 23.48
N HIS A 373 -13.66 -6.09 22.17
CA HIS A 373 -14.46 -7.06 21.41
C HIS A 373 -14.25 -8.47 21.97
N ARG A 374 -13.02 -8.87 22.27
CA ARG A 374 -12.74 -10.16 22.92
C ARG A 374 -13.43 -10.30 24.27
N GLU A 375 -13.35 -9.29 25.14
CA GLU A 375 -14.01 -9.35 26.45
C GLU A 375 -15.53 -9.58 26.32
N ILE A 376 -16.18 -8.86 25.40
CA ILE A 376 -17.62 -9.02 25.15
C ILE A 376 -17.94 -10.39 24.55
N TYR A 377 -17.10 -10.87 23.64
CA TYR A 377 -17.22 -12.20 23.05
C TYR A 377 -17.16 -13.29 24.13
N GLU A 378 -16.17 -13.23 25.02
CA GLU A 378 -16.00 -14.18 26.13
C GLU A 378 -17.19 -14.15 27.10
N ILE A 379 -17.65 -12.95 27.49
CA ILE A 379 -18.86 -12.79 28.32
C ILE A 379 -20.07 -13.42 27.63
N SER A 380 -20.23 -13.23 26.31
CA SER A 380 -21.34 -13.81 25.55
C SER A 380 -21.33 -15.35 25.49
N LYS A 381 -20.16 -15.95 25.76
CA LYS A 381 -19.95 -17.40 25.85
C LYS A 381 -20.08 -17.94 27.29
N GLY A 382 -20.34 -17.07 28.27
CA GLY A 382 -20.52 -17.44 29.68
C GLY A 382 -19.31 -17.13 30.57
N ASN A 383 -18.20 -16.62 30.01
CA ASN A 383 -17.00 -16.27 30.77
C ASN A 383 -17.12 -14.85 31.36
N VAL A 384 -18.06 -14.66 32.30
CA VAL A 384 -18.49 -13.34 32.79
C VAL A 384 -17.40 -12.49 33.48
N ASN A 385 -16.35 -13.13 34.00
CA ASN A 385 -15.23 -12.47 34.70
C ASN A 385 -13.96 -12.40 33.85
N PHE A 386 -14.06 -12.69 32.54
CA PHE A 386 -12.91 -12.62 31.65
C PHE A 386 -12.41 -11.18 31.54
N VAL A 387 -11.10 -10.99 31.75
CA VAL A 387 -10.40 -9.73 31.54
C VAL A 387 -9.21 -10.03 30.65
N SER A 388 -9.05 -9.27 29.57
CA SER A 388 -7.93 -9.48 28.67
C SER A 388 -6.61 -9.06 29.31
N GLN A 389 -5.51 -9.65 28.83
CA GLN A 389 -4.17 -9.17 29.17
C GLN A 389 -3.97 -7.71 28.70
N PRO A 390 -3.10 -6.94 29.38
CA PRO A 390 -2.80 -5.56 28.97
C PRO A 390 -2.23 -5.50 27.56
N ILE A 391 -2.58 -4.44 26.83
CA ILE A 391 -1.91 -4.12 25.55
C ILE A 391 -0.50 -3.64 25.87
N VAL A 392 0.51 -4.22 25.24
CA VAL A 392 1.92 -3.91 25.52
C VAL A 392 2.56 -3.20 24.34
N PHE A 393 3.16 -2.04 24.61
CA PHE A 393 4.06 -1.34 23.71
C PHE A 393 5.50 -1.54 24.17
N SER A 394 6.39 -1.76 23.22
CA SER A 394 7.83 -1.80 23.48
C SER A 394 8.61 -1.11 22.38
N THR A 395 9.77 -0.57 22.75
CA THR A 395 10.75 -0.02 21.81
C THR A 395 12.15 -0.47 22.20
N TRP A 396 12.96 -0.79 21.20
CA TRP A 396 14.36 -1.19 21.39
C TRP A 396 15.17 -0.91 20.12
N ASN A 397 16.49 -0.95 20.26
CA ASN A 397 17.41 -0.94 19.13
C ASN A 397 17.95 -2.35 18.91
N ASP A 398 18.00 -2.80 17.66
CA ASP A 398 18.61 -4.08 17.31
C ASP A 398 20.15 -3.99 17.28
N SER A 399 20.81 -5.10 16.92
CA SER A 399 22.28 -5.17 16.83
C SER A 399 22.87 -4.31 15.71
N ASP A 400 22.06 -4.00 14.70
CA ASP A 400 22.47 -3.26 13.50
C ASP A 400 22.17 -1.76 13.66
N GLY A 401 21.62 -1.36 14.81
CA GLY A 401 21.33 0.02 15.18
C GLY A 401 19.95 0.53 14.70
N TYR A 402 19.07 -0.36 14.23
CA TYR A 402 17.71 0.01 13.86
C TYR A 402 16.79 0.07 15.07
N THR A 403 15.99 1.13 15.15
CA THR A 403 14.94 1.28 16.17
C THR A 403 13.69 0.51 15.76
N PHE A 404 13.16 -0.32 16.66
CA PHE A 404 11.90 -1.01 16.50
C PHE A 404 10.84 -0.49 17.47
N LEU A 405 9.60 -0.43 16.99
CA LEU A 405 8.39 -0.28 17.80
C LEU A 405 7.60 -1.57 17.67
N ARG A 406 7.12 -2.12 18.79
CA ARG A 406 6.20 -3.26 18.79
C ARG A 406 4.97 -2.97 19.65
N ILE A 407 3.81 -3.39 19.15
CA ILE A 407 2.56 -3.45 19.88
C ILE A 407 2.09 -4.91 19.92
N ASP A 408 1.69 -5.36 21.09
CA ASP A 408 1.02 -6.64 21.32
C ASP A 408 -0.34 -6.38 21.95
N ASP A 409 -1.40 -6.65 21.19
CA ASP A 409 -2.75 -6.78 21.74
C ASP A 409 -3.07 -8.25 22.01
N TYR A 410 -4.03 -8.46 22.90
CA TYR A 410 -4.56 -9.79 23.24
C TYR A 410 -6.05 -9.86 22.91
N GLY A 411 -6.47 -9.25 21.80
CA GLY A 411 -7.87 -9.21 21.37
C GLY A 411 -8.30 -10.40 20.53
N MET A 412 -9.27 -10.16 19.64
CA MET A 412 -9.88 -11.19 18.81
C MET A 412 -8.93 -11.84 17.81
N GLY A 413 -7.88 -11.13 17.37
CA GLY A 413 -6.99 -11.55 16.28
C GLY A 413 -7.67 -11.65 14.90
N MET A 414 -6.87 -11.93 13.88
CA MET A 414 -7.27 -11.92 12.47
C MET A 414 -7.07 -13.29 11.81
N ASN A 415 -7.99 -13.65 10.93
CA ASN A 415 -7.84 -14.75 9.98
C ASN A 415 -7.50 -14.18 8.58
N GLU A 416 -7.26 -15.07 7.61
CA GLU A 416 -6.91 -14.69 6.25
C GLU A 416 -7.99 -13.82 5.57
N GLU A 417 -9.26 -14.14 5.79
CA GLU A 417 -10.38 -13.35 5.27
C GLU A 417 -10.35 -11.90 5.76
N ILE A 418 -10.13 -11.69 7.06
CA ILE A 418 -10.06 -10.34 7.63
C ILE A 418 -8.83 -9.59 7.12
N ILE A 419 -7.70 -10.29 6.95
CA ILE A 419 -6.50 -9.67 6.39
C ILE A 419 -6.77 -9.19 4.96
N THR A 420 -7.29 -10.05 4.10
CA THR A 420 -7.51 -9.76 2.68
C THR A 420 -8.62 -8.73 2.45
N ASN A 421 -9.70 -8.79 3.24
CA ASN A 421 -10.88 -7.96 3.00
C ASN A 421 -10.89 -6.65 3.78
N TYR A 422 -10.15 -6.52 4.88
CA TYR A 422 -10.20 -5.32 5.72
C TYR A 422 -8.81 -4.76 6.04
N PHE A 423 -7.85 -5.60 6.46
CA PHE A 423 -6.52 -5.10 6.85
C PHE A 423 -5.74 -4.51 5.66
N LEU A 424 -5.79 -5.16 4.50
CA LEU A 424 -5.12 -4.71 3.27
C LEU A 424 -6.00 -3.81 2.40
N LYS A 425 -7.29 -3.63 2.72
CA LYS A 425 -8.18 -2.76 1.95
C LYS A 425 -8.28 -1.39 2.59
N VAL A 426 -7.65 -0.42 1.94
CA VAL A 426 -7.54 0.94 2.43
C VAL A 426 -8.92 1.60 2.41
N GLY A 427 -9.33 2.16 3.55
CA GLY A 427 -10.63 2.81 3.70
C GLY A 427 -11.76 1.86 4.08
N GLN A 428 -11.49 0.56 4.28
CA GLN A 428 -12.45 -0.38 4.87
C GLN A 428 -12.06 -0.72 6.31
N SER A 429 -13.05 -0.73 7.19
CA SER A 429 -12.89 -1.18 8.58
C SER A 429 -13.76 -2.41 8.81
N TYR A 430 -13.18 -3.45 9.42
CA TYR A 430 -13.92 -4.65 9.85
C TYR A 430 -15.16 -4.26 10.69
N TYR A 431 -15.02 -3.28 11.58
CA TYR A 431 -16.08 -2.85 12.47
C TYR A 431 -17.22 -2.07 11.77
N GLN A 432 -17.06 -1.73 10.49
CA GLN A 432 -18.12 -1.13 9.67
C GLN A 432 -18.79 -2.14 8.72
N SER A 433 -18.24 -3.36 8.63
CA SER A 433 -18.77 -4.42 7.78
C SER A 433 -20.16 -4.88 8.22
N GLU A 434 -20.95 -5.36 7.25
CA GLU A 434 -22.26 -5.96 7.54
C GLU A 434 -22.13 -7.21 8.41
N GLN A 435 -21.08 -8.01 8.18
CA GLN A 435 -20.75 -9.18 8.99
C GLN A 435 -20.59 -8.80 10.47
N PHE A 436 -19.82 -7.74 10.77
CA PHE A 436 -19.64 -7.28 12.13
C PHE A 436 -20.92 -6.71 12.74
N LYS A 437 -21.76 -6.01 11.97
CA LYS A 437 -23.06 -5.51 12.47
C LYS A 437 -23.96 -6.66 12.95
N VAL A 438 -23.99 -7.78 12.21
CA VAL A 438 -24.70 -9.00 12.62
C VAL A 438 -24.09 -9.58 13.90
N GLU A 439 -22.75 -9.68 13.95
CA GLU A 439 -22.03 -10.15 15.14
C GLU A 439 -22.35 -9.29 16.37
N GLN A 440 -22.31 -7.96 16.23
CA GLN A 440 -22.60 -7.00 17.28
C GLN A 440 -24.02 -7.15 17.84
N ILE A 441 -25.03 -7.37 16.99
CA ILE A 441 -26.41 -7.63 17.43
C ILE A 441 -26.48 -8.89 18.28
N ASN A 442 -25.83 -9.97 17.82
CA ASN A 442 -25.81 -11.25 18.54
C ASN A 442 -25.07 -11.14 19.88
N LEU A 443 -23.93 -10.46 19.91
CA LEU A 443 -23.15 -10.21 21.13
C LEU A 443 -23.94 -9.39 22.14
N LYS A 444 -24.64 -8.35 21.68
CA LYS A 444 -25.49 -7.50 22.53
C LYS A 444 -26.66 -8.29 23.12
N ALA A 445 -27.30 -9.17 22.34
CA ALA A 445 -28.39 -10.00 22.81
C ALA A 445 -27.97 -10.97 23.94
N LYS A 446 -26.71 -11.44 23.91
CA LYS A 446 -26.18 -12.42 24.88
C LYS A 446 -25.47 -11.78 26.08
N SER A 447 -24.71 -10.71 25.87
CA SER A 447 -23.92 -10.06 26.92
C SER A 447 -24.63 -8.87 27.58
N ASN A 448 -25.66 -8.33 26.94
CA ASN A 448 -26.32 -7.07 27.30
C ASN A 448 -25.37 -5.84 27.32
N ILE A 449 -24.23 -5.92 26.62
CA ILE A 449 -23.25 -4.84 26.49
C ILE A 449 -23.33 -4.22 25.09
N ASP A 450 -23.42 -2.88 25.03
CA ASP A 450 -23.37 -2.13 23.77
C ASP A 450 -21.89 -1.85 23.40
N PHE A 451 -21.39 -2.54 22.38
CA PHE A 451 -20.05 -2.29 21.84
C PHE A 451 -20.09 -1.14 20.83
N MET A 452 -19.16 -0.20 20.93
CA MET A 452 -18.94 0.81 19.90
C MET A 452 -17.44 0.95 19.65
N PRO A 453 -16.97 0.69 18.40
CA PRO A 453 -15.57 0.83 18.03
C PRO A 453 -15.16 2.31 17.99
N VAL A 454 -13.91 2.58 18.35
CA VAL A 454 -13.29 3.90 18.25
C VAL A 454 -12.65 4.08 16.87
N SER A 455 -12.07 3.02 16.31
CA SER A 455 -11.44 2.97 14.99
C SER A 455 -12.47 3.14 13.86
N ARG A 456 -12.18 4.00 12.88
CA ARG A 456 -13.15 4.35 11.81
C ARG A 456 -12.60 4.41 10.39
N PHE A 457 -11.32 4.66 10.20
CA PHE A 457 -10.82 5.10 8.89
C PHE A 457 -10.16 4.00 8.05
N GLY A 458 -9.74 2.88 8.64
CA GLY A 458 -9.18 1.76 7.86
C GLY A 458 -7.87 2.11 7.12
N ILE A 459 -7.10 3.08 7.63
CA ILE A 459 -5.82 3.54 7.04
C ILE A 459 -4.60 3.25 7.93
N GLY A 460 -4.81 2.67 9.12
CA GLY A 460 -3.83 2.62 10.20
C GLY A 460 -2.50 1.97 9.81
N ILE A 461 -2.53 0.83 9.11
CA ILE A 461 -1.28 0.13 8.74
C ILE A 461 -0.47 0.88 7.67
N LEU A 462 -1.12 1.59 6.74
CA LEU A 462 -0.42 2.41 5.74
C LEU A 462 0.37 3.54 6.39
N SER A 463 -0.23 4.17 7.40
CA SER A 463 0.41 5.28 8.11
C SER A 463 1.70 4.86 8.83
N CYS A 464 1.89 3.56 9.09
CA CYS A 464 3.15 3.03 9.63
C CYS A 464 4.32 3.17 8.62
N PHE A 465 4.07 3.13 7.31
CA PHE A 465 5.11 3.33 6.28
C PHE A 465 5.56 4.80 6.11
N ILE A 466 4.89 5.74 6.79
CA ILE A 466 5.32 7.14 6.82
C ILE A 466 6.72 7.22 7.46
N VAL A 467 6.91 6.56 8.61
CA VAL A 467 8.18 6.54 9.34
C VAL A 467 8.88 5.17 9.32
N GLY A 468 8.16 4.08 9.08
CA GLY A 468 8.71 2.74 9.00
C GLY A 468 9.13 2.33 7.59
N ASP A 469 10.06 1.38 7.52
CA ASP A 469 10.48 0.75 6.25
C ASP A 469 10.27 -0.77 6.23
N GLN A 470 9.97 -1.39 7.37
CA GLN A 470 9.56 -2.78 7.47
C GLN A 470 8.51 -2.94 8.56
N ILE A 471 7.47 -3.72 8.26
CA ILE A 471 6.39 -4.07 9.19
C ILE A 471 6.26 -5.59 9.23
N GLU A 472 6.26 -6.12 10.45
CA GLU A 472 6.08 -7.52 10.77
C GLU A 472 4.78 -7.70 11.54
N LEU A 473 3.89 -8.54 11.03
CA LEU A 473 2.61 -8.86 11.64
C LEU A 473 2.57 -10.33 12.04
N SER A 474 2.09 -10.60 13.25
CA SER A 474 1.66 -11.94 13.66
C SER A 474 0.29 -11.87 14.30
N SER A 475 -0.65 -12.71 13.87
CA SER A 475 -1.99 -12.72 14.44
C SER A 475 -2.50 -14.14 14.61
N ARG A 476 -3.24 -14.38 15.68
CA ARG A 476 -4.00 -15.62 15.89
C ARG A 476 -5.41 -15.26 16.30
N ARG A 477 -6.38 -15.66 15.47
CA ARG A 477 -7.80 -15.41 15.75
C ARG A 477 -8.34 -16.35 16.83
N ILE A 478 -9.16 -15.82 17.71
CA ILE A 478 -9.88 -16.61 18.71
C ILE A 478 -10.82 -17.60 18.03
N THR A 479 -10.82 -18.83 18.53
CA THR A 479 -11.61 -19.97 18.06
C THR A 479 -12.15 -20.72 19.27
N GLU A 480 -13.22 -21.51 19.10
CA GLU A 480 -13.81 -22.26 20.22
C GLU A 480 -12.86 -23.37 20.73
N THR A 481 -12.02 -23.88 19.85
CA THR A 481 -10.95 -24.85 20.17
C THR A 481 -9.60 -24.28 19.70
N PRO A 482 -8.52 -24.36 20.51
CA PRO A 482 -7.22 -23.88 20.09
C PRO A 482 -6.72 -24.60 18.82
N GLU A 483 -6.60 -23.85 17.73
CA GLU A 483 -6.13 -24.35 16.44
C GLU A 483 -4.75 -23.79 16.11
N ARG A 484 -3.93 -24.57 15.40
CA ARG A 484 -2.65 -24.11 14.84
C ARG A 484 -2.85 -23.32 13.54
N ASN A 485 -3.45 -22.15 13.66
CA ASN A 485 -3.84 -21.30 12.53
C ASN A 485 -3.24 -19.87 12.61
N ALA A 486 -2.13 -19.70 13.34
CA ALA A 486 -1.48 -18.40 13.39
C ALA A 486 -0.96 -17.97 12.02
N LEU A 487 -1.05 -16.66 11.79
CA LEU A 487 -0.64 -16.00 10.56
C LEU A 487 0.59 -15.14 10.80
N ARG A 488 1.50 -15.13 9.83
CA ARG A 488 2.67 -14.23 9.76
C ARG A 488 2.67 -13.50 8.44
N MET A 489 2.94 -12.20 8.50
CA MET A 489 3.08 -11.35 7.32
C MET A 489 4.23 -10.37 7.50
N THR A 490 5.03 -10.22 6.44
CA THR A 490 6.11 -9.23 6.35
C THR A 490 5.77 -8.24 5.24
N MET A 491 5.94 -6.96 5.51
CA MET A 491 5.65 -5.87 4.58
C MET A 491 6.83 -4.89 4.55
N SER A 492 7.48 -4.77 3.39
CA SER A 492 8.68 -3.92 3.21
C SER A 492 8.45 -2.71 2.31
N SER A 493 7.32 -2.63 1.59
CA SER A 493 6.93 -1.44 0.84
C SER A 493 5.43 -1.40 0.57
N LEU A 494 4.90 -0.21 0.26
CA LEU A 494 3.50 0.00 -0.12
C LEU A 494 3.14 -0.59 -1.50
N SER A 495 4.13 -0.66 -2.40
CA SER A 495 3.97 -1.13 -3.78
C SER A 495 4.30 -2.62 -3.94
N SER A 496 4.80 -3.26 -2.89
CA SER A 496 5.19 -4.68 -2.92
C SER A 496 3.99 -5.57 -2.62
N PHE A 497 4.06 -6.78 -3.16
CA PHE A 497 3.18 -7.88 -2.78
C PHE A 497 3.53 -8.37 -1.37
N PHE A 498 2.54 -8.68 -0.54
CA PHE A 498 2.76 -9.19 0.81
C PHE A 498 2.72 -10.71 0.86
N VAL A 499 3.47 -11.26 1.80
CA VAL A 499 3.61 -12.71 1.95
C VAL A 499 2.83 -13.13 3.17
N LEU A 500 1.81 -13.96 2.98
CA LEU A 500 1.11 -14.60 4.09
C LEU A 500 1.70 -15.99 4.33
N LYS A 501 2.17 -16.22 5.56
CA LYS A 501 2.68 -17.51 6.02
C LYS A 501 1.74 -18.04 7.11
N LYS A 502 1.44 -19.34 7.05
CA LYS A 502 0.46 -20.00 7.90
C LYS A 502 1.14 -21.08 8.74
N GLU A 503 0.86 -21.08 10.03
CA GLU A 503 1.33 -22.11 10.95
C GLU A 503 0.78 -23.50 10.57
N SER A 504 -0.48 -23.56 10.11
CA SER A 504 -1.16 -24.79 9.68
C SER A 504 -0.44 -25.48 8.51
N GLU A 505 0.17 -24.70 7.63
CA GLU A 505 0.92 -25.15 6.45
C GLU A 505 2.42 -25.34 6.76
N LYS A 506 2.84 -25.17 8.03
CA LYS A 506 4.23 -25.29 8.50
C LYS A 506 5.21 -24.40 7.72
N HIS A 507 4.76 -23.22 7.29
CA HIS A 507 5.61 -22.25 6.61
C HIS A 507 6.73 -21.74 7.52
N ALA A 508 7.97 -21.76 7.02
CA ALA A 508 9.14 -21.27 7.73
C ALA A 508 9.15 -19.74 7.80
N CYS A 509 9.35 -19.18 8.99
CA CYS A 509 9.44 -17.73 9.22
C CYS A 509 10.64 -17.41 10.08
N LEU A 510 11.16 -16.19 9.93
CA LEU A 510 12.08 -15.62 10.91
C LEU A 510 11.31 -15.33 12.21
N SER A 511 12.04 -15.35 13.33
CA SER A 511 11.53 -14.94 14.63
C SER A 511 10.92 -13.55 14.54
N MET A 512 9.75 -13.36 15.16
CA MET A 512 9.10 -12.06 15.23
C MET A 512 10.01 -11.11 16.03
N PRO A 513 10.42 -9.95 15.48
CA PRO A 513 11.24 -8.98 16.19
C PRO A 513 10.68 -8.64 17.58
N ASN A 514 11.54 -8.72 18.59
CA ASN A 514 11.18 -8.41 19.98
C ASN A 514 12.39 -7.97 20.79
N GLN A 515 12.13 -7.25 21.87
CA GLN A 515 13.15 -6.72 22.78
C GLN A 515 14.01 -7.83 23.43
N TYR A 516 13.45 -9.01 23.65
CA TYR A 516 14.06 -10.08 24.43
C TYR A 516 14.71 -11.20 23.59
N LYS A 517 14.81 -11.02 22.26
CA LYS A 517 15.27 -12.04 21.30
C LYS A 517 14.63 -13.43 21.52
N SER A 518 13.34 -13.49 21.85
CA SER A 518 12.61 -14.76 21.92
C SER A 518 12.55 -15.41 20.53
N ASN A 519 12.65 -16.75 20.49
CA ASN A 519 12.50 -17.54 19.26
C ASN A 519 11.03 -17.70 18.85
N GLU A 520 10.16 -16.73 19.16
CA GLU A 520 8.75 -16.80 18.79
C GLU A 520 8.59 -16.57 17.29
N ILE A 521 8.27 -17.65 16.56
CA ILE A 521 8.07 -17.64 15.11
C ILE A 521 6.63 -17.23 14.78
N TYR A 522 5.67 -17.82 15.48
CA TYR A 522 4.23 -17.53 15.44
C TYR A 522 3.76 -17.20 16.86
N ARG A 523 2.67 -16.43 17.01
CA ARG A 523 2.04 -16.25 18.33
C ARG A 523 1.69 -17.60 18.94
N ASN A 524 1.90 -17.79 20.24
CA ASN A 524 1.65 -19.06 20.92
C ASN A 524 0.17 -19.49 20.78
N ILE A 525 -0.09 -20.80 20.92
CA ILE A 525 -1.43 -21.37 20.74
C ILE A 525 -2.47 -20.83 21.73
N ASN A 526 -2.02 -20.36 22.90
CA ASN A 526 -2.86 -19.78 23.94
C ASN A 526 -2.95 -18.25 23.89
N ASP A 527 -2.16 -17.59 23.04
CA ASP A 527 -2.02 -16.13 22.98
C ASP A 527 -2.73 -15.56 21.75
N PHE A 528 -4.07 -15.55 21.80
CA PHE A 528 -4.90 -14.87 20.79
C PHE A 528 -4.64 -13.36 20.78
N GLY A 529 -4.74 -12.75 19.60
CA GLY A 529 -4.51 -11.31 19.40
C GLY A 529 -3.59 -11.02 18.22
N THR A 530 -3.11 -9.79 18.12
CA THR A 530 -2.21 -9.33 17.05
C THR A 530 -0.95 -8.65 17.60
N SER A 531 0.19 -9.02 17.02
CA SER A 531 1.48 -8.37 17.25
C SER A 531 1.84 -7.64 15.97
N ILE A 532 2.21 -6.38 16.09
CA ILE A 532 2.74 -5.59 14.97
C ILE A 532 4.08 -5.03 15.43
N SER A 533 5.15 -5.34 14.70
CA SER A 533 6.46 -4.74 14.88
C SER A 533 6.83 -3.91 13.66
N ILE A 534 7.35 -2.71 13.89
CA ILE A 534 7.65 -1.71 12.88
C ILE A 534 9.11 -1.32 13.08
N ARG A 535 9.92 -1.51 12.04
CA ARG A 535 11.27 -0.95 11.98
C ARG A 535 11.19 0.49 11.53
N LEU A 536 11.69 1.40 12.34
CA LEU A 536 11.72 2.83 12.02
C LEU A 536 12.88 3.14 11.09
N ASN A 537 12.61 3.97 10.08
CA ASN A 537 13.64 4.43 9.16
C ASN A 537 14.41 5.58 9.79
N SER A 538 15.71 5.38 10.06
CA SER A 538 16.59 6.35 10.70
C SER A 538 16.72 7.69 9.95
N LYS A 539 16.42 7.74 8.64
CA LYS A 539 16.39 8.99 7.85
C LYS A 539 15.08 9.77 7.99
N LYS A 540 14.00 9.10 8.43
CA LYS A 540 12.65 9.69 8.59
C LYS A 540 12.29 9.93 10.05
N GLU A 541 13.01 9.31 10.98
CA GLU A 541 12.86 9.51 12.41
C GLU A 541 13.23 10.94 12.82
N ARG A 542 12.44 11.54 13.72
CA ARG A 542 12.82 12.80 14.35
C ARG A 542 13.73 12.53 15.55
N ALA A 543 14.70 13.40 15.77
CA ALA A 543 15.66 13.29 16.87
C ALA A 543 15.01 13.27 18.28
N ASP A 544 13.75 13.69 18.41
CA ASP A 544 12.98 13.74 19.66
C ASP A 544 11.96 12.60 19.81
N PHE A 545 12.04 11.54 18.99
CA PHE A 545 11.10 10.42 19.07
C PHE A 545 11.11 9.76 20.46
N ASN A 546 9.95 9.77 21.12
CA ASN A 546 9.75 9.09 22.39
C ASN A 546 8.33 8.52 22.44
N LEU A 547 8.22 7.20 22.27
CA LEU A 547 6.92 6.53 22.23
C LEU A 547 6.11 6.72 23.52
N LYS A 548 6.76 6.71 24.68
CA LYS A 548 6.08 6.91 25.97
C LYS A 548 5.38 8.27 26.03
N ASN A 549 6.05 9.33 25.57
CA ASN A 549 5.47 10.67 25.52
C ASN A 549 4.29 10.73 24.53
N ILE A 550 4.46 10.16 23.33
CA ILE A 550 3.39 10.10 22.32
C ILE A 550 2.16 9.35 22.86
N LEU A 551 2.37 8.23 23.56
CA LEU A 551 1.29 7.47 24.18
C LEU A 551 0.58 8.29 25.27
N ASN A 552 1.31 8.99 26.13
CA ASN A 552 0.71 9.86 27.17
C ASN A 552 -0.03 11.07 26.57
N ASP A 553 0.38 11.57 25.41
CA ASP A 553 -0.32 12.65 24.70
C ASP A 553 -1.66 12.19 24.11
N TYR A 554 -1.75 10.92 23.67
CA TYR A 554 -2.97 10.35 23.10
C TYR A 554 -3.88 9.67 24.13
N ILE A 555 -3.33 9.18 25.25
CA ILE A 555 -4.03 8.32 26.20
C ILE A 555 -4.10 9.01 27.56
N VAL A 556 -5.24 9.68 27.82
CA VAL A 556 -5.57 10.16 29.16
C VAL A 556 -6.01 9.01 30.05
N VAL A 557 -6.89 8.15 29.52
CA VAL A 557 -7.46 7.00 30.22
C VAL A 557 -7.97 5.98 29.21
N SER A 558 -7.90 4.69 29.53
CA SER A 558 -8.35 3.60 28.66
C SER A 558 -9.17 2.56 29.45
N PRO A 559 -10.26 2.01 28.87
CA PRO A 559 -11.01 0.91 29.48
C PRO A 559 -10.21 -0.40 29.51
N VAL A 560 -9.17 -0.53 28.67
CA VAL A 560 -8.23 -1.65 28.64
C VAL A 560 -6.89 -1.17 29.18
N GLN A 561 -6.23 -1.98 30.01
CA GLN A 561 -4.89 -1.64 30.51
C GLN A 561 -3.88 -1.58 29.38
N ILE A 562 -3.04 -0.53 29.38
CA ILE A 562 -1.99 -0.32 28.38
C ILE A 562 -0.67 -0.16 29.12
N LYS A 563 0.36 -0.86 28.66
CA LYS A 563 1.71 -0.80 29.21
C LYS A 563 2.72 -0.37 28.15
N TYR A 564 3.75 0.36 28.56
CA TYR A 564 4.95 0.62 27.78
C TYR A 564 6.16 0.13 28.57
N ASN A 565 6.91 -0.84 28.03
CA ASN A 565 8.03 -1.49 28.74
C ASN A 565 7.67 -1.86 30.20
N ASP A 566 6.53 -2.54 30.37
CA ASP A 566 5.93 -2.97 31.65
C ASP A 566 5.38 -1.87 32.57
N GLU A 567 5.53 -0.59 32.23
CA GLU A 567 4.95 0.53 32.98
C GLU A 567 3.54 0.88 32.47
N LEU A 568 2.60 1.13 33.39
CA LEU A 568 1.22 1.44 33.03
C LEU A 568 1.10 2.86 32.44
N ILE A 569 0.36 2.98 31.33
CA ILE A 569 0.11 4.24 30.61
C ILE A 569 -1.35 4.68 30.81
N GLY A 570 -1.53 5.97 31.10
CA GLY A 570 -2.84 6.58 31.38
C GLY A 570 -3.29 6.44 32.84
N GLY A 571 -4.33 7.18 33.21
CA GLY A 571 -4.92 7.16 34.55
C GLY A 571 -5.82 5.94 34.82
N ASN A 572 -6.36 5.85 36.04
CA ASN A 572 -7.35 4.82 36.39
C ASN A 572 -8.71 5.14 35.76
N TYR A 573 -9.25 4.19 34.99
CA TYR A 573 -10.52 4.36 34.25
C TYR A 573 -11.69 4.75 35.14
N ASN A 574 -11.97 3.98 36.18
CA ASN A 574 -13.12 4.22 37.05
C ASN A 574 -12.95 5.53 37.82
N GLU A 575 -11.73 5.85 38.28
CA GLU A 575 -11.49 7.11 38.98
C GLU A 575 -11.73 8.34 38.10
N VAL A 576 -11.31 8.31 36.83
CA VAL A 576 -11.45 9.46 35.93
C VAL A 576 -12.88 9.59 35.41
N ILE A 577 -13.58 8.48 35.18
CA ILE A 577 -14.93 8.48 34.59
C ILE A 577 -16.02 8.70 35.64
N ASP A 578 -15.89 8.11 36.84
CA ASP A 578 -16.98 8.07 37.81
C ASP A 578 -16.87 9.15 38.90
N ASN A 579 -15.66 9.61 39.24
CA ASN A 579 -15.47 10.59 40.31
C ASN A 579 -15.50 12.03 39.81
N LYS A 580 -16.29 12.90 40.47
CA LYS A 580 -16.33 14.33 40.17
C LYS A 580 -14.94 14.97 40.24
N TRP A 581 -14.52 15.62 39.15
CA TRP A 581 -13.20 16.25 39.06
C TRP A 581 -13.05 17.49 39.93
N CYS A 582 -14.13 18.14 40.35
CA CYS A 582 -14.09 19.27 41.28
C CYS A 582 -15.33 19.32 42.19
N LYS A 583 -15.27 20.19 43.21
CA LYS A 583 -16.45 20.58 44.00
C LYS A 583 -17.04 21.87 43.43
N TYR A 584 -18.32 22.08 43.68
CA TYR A 584 -18.95 23.38 43.41
C TYR A 584 -18.28 24.46 44.26
N SER A 585 -17.83 25.53 43.61
CA SER A 585 -17.16 26.65 44.27
C SER A 585 -17.58 27.98 43.64
N GLU A 586 -17.78 28.99 44.49
CA GLU A 586 -18.03 30.38 44.07
C GLU A 586 -16.84 31.26 44.48
N TYR A 587 -16.38 32.11 43.57
CA TYR A 587 -15.29 33.07 43.80
C TYR A 587 -15.74 34.46 43.36
N ALA A 588 -15.56 35.48 44.21
CA ALA A 588 -15.83 36.86 43.80
C ALA A 588 -14.82 37.32 42.75
N ILE A 589 -15.29 38.04 41.72
CA ILE A 589 -14.42 38.74 40.76
C ILE A 589 -13.79 39.95 41.47
N LYS A 590 -12.54 40.25 41.15
CA LYS A 590 -11.88 41.46 41.68
C LYS A 590 -12.65 42.71 41.28
N GLU A 591 -12.78 43.65 42.20
CA GLU A 591 -13.51 44.91 41.97
C GLU A 591 -13.04 45.68 40.73
N SER A 592 -11.72 45.68 40.47
CA SER A 592 -11.15 46.31 39.27
C SER A 592 -11.69 45.70 37.97
N ASP A 593 -11.76 44.37 37.91
CA ASP A 593 -12.25 43.68 36.71
C ASP A 593 -13.79 43.77 36.61
N GLN A 594 -14.50 43.85 37.73
CA GLN A 594 -15.93 44.11 37.73
C GLN A 594 -16.25 45.50 37.18
N VAL A 595 -15.56 46.56 37.65
CA VAL A 595 -15.74 47.93 37.14
C VAL A 595 -15.49 47.98 35.62
N ASP A 596 -14.50 47.23 35.13
CA ASP A 596 -14.25 47.12 33.69
C ASP A 596 -15.35 46.37 32.94
N ILE A 597 -15.89 45.27 33.50
CA ILE A 597 -17.05 44.58 32.93
C ILE A 597 -18.24 45.54 32.85
N GLU A 598 -18.56 46.24 33.94
CA GLU A 598 -19.65 47.22 34.04
C GLU A 598 -19.52 48.34 33.01
N ASN A 599 -18.29 48.86 32.82
CA ASN A 599 -17.98 49.87 31.82
C ASN A 599 -18.17 49.38 30.38
N VAL A 600 -17.88 48.10 30.09
CA VAL A 600 -18.01 47.55 28.73
C VAL A 600 -19.46 47.20 28.40
N ILE A 601 -20.21 46.67 29.36
CA ILE A 601 -21.62 46.31 29.16
C ILE A 601 -22.57 47.50 29.37
N GLY A 602 -22.09 48.59 29.97
CA GLY A 602 -22.87 49.80 30.25
C GLY A 602 -23.85 49.67 31.42
N VAL A 603 -23.67 48.68 32.30
CA VAL A 603 -24.55 48.40 33.44
C VAL A 603 -23.73 48.24 34.70
N LYS A 604 -24.13 48.91 35.78
CA LYS A 604 -23.55 48.73 37.11
C LYS A 604 -24.25 47.59 37.84
N PHE A 605 -23.48 46.73 38.51
CA PHE A 605 -24.04 45.68 39.34
C PHE A 605 -24.09 46.14 40.80
N THR A 606 -25.21 45.85 41.48
CA THR A 606 -25.40 46.19 42.90
C THR A 606 -24.69 45.24 43.84
N GLU A 607 -24.29 44.06 43.35
CA GLU A 607 -23.55 43.06 44.10
C GLU A 607 -22.32 42.59 43.29
N PRO A 608 -21.28 42.07 43.96
CA PRO A 608 -20.10 41.61 43.27
C PRO A 608 -20.38 40.42 42.35
N LEU A 609 -19.86 40.48 41.13
CA LEU A 609 -19.92 39.36 40.19
C LEU A 609 -19.14 38.16 40.75
N LYS A 610 -19.65 36.95 40.50
CA LYS A 610 -19.02 35.72 40.98
C LYS A 610 -18.67 34.78 39.85
N ILE A 611 -17.49 34.20 39.88
CA ILE A 611 -17.11 33.04 39.05
C ILE A 611 -17.57 31.78 39.79
N ILE A 612 -18.37 30.96 39.10
CA ILE A 612 -18.83 29.66 39.55
C ILE A 612 -18.04 28.60 38.82
N ILE A 613 -17.48 27.65 39.56
CA ILE A 613 -16.89 26.42 39.03
C ILE A 613 -17.77 25.27 39.50
N SER A 614 -18.36 24.53 38.57
CA SER A 614 -19.29 23.45 38.85
C SER A 614 -18.86 22.15 38.17
N PRO A 615 -18.86 21.00 38.87
CA PRO A 615 -18.66 19.70 38.25
C PRO A 615 -19.90 19.29 37.44
N LEU A 616 -19.68 18.77 36.24
CA LEU A 616 -20.69 18.15 35.40
C LEU A 616 -20.36 16.68 35.20
N ASN A 617 -21.22 15.79 35.70
CA ASN A 617 -21.12 14.36 35.40
C ASN A 617 -21.75 14.10 34.03
N LEU A 618 -20.92 13.90 33.01
CA LEU A 618 -21.40 13.65 31.65
C LEU A 618 -22.02 12.26 31.52
N THR A 619 -21.52 11.29 32.28
CA THR A 619 -22.06 9.91 32.29
C THR A 619 -23.52 9.89 32.73
N GLU A 620 -23.87 10.61 33.80
CA GLU A 620 -25.24 10.64 34.34
C GLU A 620 -26.17 11.59 33.56
N ASN A 621 -25.63 12.71 33.08
CA ASN A 621 -26.46 13.82 32.56
C ASN A 621 -26.49 13.89 31.02
N SER A 622 -25.72 13.04 30.31
CA SER A 622 -25.75 13.02 28.84
C SER A 622 -26.99 12.28 28.31
N PRO A 623 -27.78 12.89 27.41
CA PRO A 623 -28.86 12.19 26.71
C PRO A 623 -28.32 11.08 25.79
N ASN A 624 -27.07 11.20 25.35
CA ASN A 624 -26.36 10.14 24.66
C ASN A 624 -25.62 9.28 25.69
N LYS A 625 -26.15 8.08 25.99
CA LYS A 625 -25.54 7.10 26.91
C LYS A 625 -24.12 6.67 26.54
N LYS A 626 -23.65 7.03 25.33
CA LYS A 626 -22.31 6.75 24.83
C LYS A 626 -21.28 7.79 25.26
N PHE A 627 -21.72 8.98 25.69
CA PHE A 627 -20.82 10.01 26.23
C PHE A 627 -20.67 9.78 27.73
N LYS A 628 -19.45 9.40 28.14
CA LYS A 628 -19.11 9.08 29.53
C LYS A 628 -17.94 9.93 29.97
N GLY A 629 -17.93 10.30 31.25
CA GLY A 629 -16.86 11.04 31.90
C GLY A 629 -17.37 12.19 32.76
N GLN A 630 -16.45 13.09 33.07
CA GLN A 630 -16.72 14.28 33.86
C GLN A 630 -16.25 15.51 33.10
N ALA A 631 -16.88 16.64 33.36
CA ALA A 631 -16.48 17.94 32.84
C ALA A 631 -16.52 18.98 33.96
N ILE A 632 -15.79 20.06 33.78
CA ILE A 632 -15.82 21.22 34.67
C ILE A 632 -16.41 22.37 33.88
N ILE A 633 -17.43 23.02 34.44
CA ILE A 633 -18.04 24.21 33.85
C ILE A 633 -17.68 25.41 34.72
N GLY A 634 -17.01 26.39 34.12
CA GLY A 634 -16.81 27.72 34.67
C GLY A 634 -17.79 28.72 34.04
N TYR A 635 -18.51 29.50 34.85
CA TYR A 635 -19.36 30.59 34.35
C TYR A 635 -19.44 31.75 35.35
N VAL A 636 -19.78 32.95 34.87
CA VAL A 636 -19.98 34.12 35.74
C VAL A 636 -21.45 34.23 36.11
N LYS A 637 -21.73 34.25 37.41
CA LYS A 637 -23.04 34.50 38.01
C LYS A 637 -23.16 35.99 38.33
N TYR A 638 -24.28 36.57 37.93
CA TYR A 638 -24.61 37.98 38.17
C TYR A 638 -25.96 38.11 38.90
N PRO A 639 -26.25 39.26 39.54
CA PRO A 639 -27.52 39.49 40.25
C PRO A 639 -28.67 39.76 39.28
N SER A 640 -29.82 39.14 39.50
CA SER A 640 -30.94 39.04 38.54
C SER A 640 -31.69 40.35 38.24
N HIS A 641 -31.42 41.43 38.98
CA HIS A 641 -32.27 42.65 38.97
C HIS A 641 -32.00 43.59 37.78
N ASN A 642 -30.90 43.42 37.04
CA ASN A 642 -30.42 44.39 36.03
C ASN A 642 -30.41 43.86 34.57
N VAL A 643 -31.12 42.78 34.28
CA VAL A 643 -30.91 41.98 33.04
C VAL A 643 -31.85 42.36 31.89
N GLY A 644 -33.04 42.88 32.19
CA GLY A 644 -34.07 43.17 31.19
C GLY A 644 -33.66 44.21 30.14
N GLU A 645 -32.69 45.08 30.45
CA GLU A 645 -32.25 46.15 29.55
C GLU A 645 -31.01 45.78 28.71
N ILE A 646 -30.22 44.77 29.09
CA ILE A 646 -28.93 44.45 28.45
C ILE A 646 -29.10 43.76 27.08
N PHE A 647 -30.20 43.02 26.87
CA PHE A 647 -30.35 42.12 25.72
C PHE A 647 -31.49 42.47 24.75
N ASN A 648 -32.07 43.67 24.87
CA ASN A 648 -33.14 44.16 23.98
C ASN A 648 -32.63 44.84 22.68
N SER A 649 -31.31 44.90 22.44
CA SER A 649 -30.78 45.44 21.17
C SER A 649 -30.65 44.33 20.12
N SER A 650 -31.19 44.64 18.94
CA SER A 650 -31.42 43.83 17.74
C SER A 650 -30.17 43.31 17.01
N ASP A 651 -29.09 43.00 17.73
CA ASP A 651 -27.91 42.37 17.12
C ASP A 651 -28.18 40.87 16.92
N THR A 652 -28.56 40.55 15.69
CA THR A 652 -28.79 39.21 15.17
C THR A 652 -27.46 38.47 15.05
N ILE A 653 -26.92 38.00 16.18
CA ILE A 653 -25.70 37.21 16.21
C ILE A 653 -26.06 35.74 16.00
N LYS A 654 -25.37 35.12 15.03
CA LYS A 654 -25.50 33.71 14.66
C LYS A 654 -25.65 32.82 15.90
N ARG A 655 -26.84 32.23 15.92
CA ARG A 655 -27.38 31.25 16.83
C ARG A 655 -26.57 29.96 16.75
N ASP A 656 -26.11 29.46 17.90
CA ASP A 656 -26.06 28.01 18.15
C ASP A 656 -26.41 27.79 19.64
N ILE A 657 -27.56 27.13 19.84
CA ILE A 657 -28.37 27.00 21.06
C ILE A 657 -29.24 28.24 21.35
N ILE A 658 -30.49 28.16 20.88
CA ILE A 658 -31.56 29.12 21.21
C ILE A 658 -32.45 28.48 22.27
N LEU A 659 -32.53 29.08 23.46
CA LEU A 659 -33.68 28.96 24.34
C LEU A 659 -34.63 30.11 23.99
N THR A 660 -35.70 29.83 23.26
CA THR A 660 -36.79 30.78 23.04
C THR A 660 -37.91 30.49 24.02
N ARG A 661 -38.30 31.51 24.78
CA ARG A 661 -39.56 31.56 25.52
C ARG A 661 -40.68 31.67 24.47
N ASN A 662 -41.62 30.73 24.46
CA ASN A 662 -42.87 30.89 23.71
C ASN A 662 -43.89 31.48 24.67
N ASP A 663 -44.27 32.73 24.42
CA ASP A 663 -45.25 33.45 25.22
C ASP A 663 -46.64 32.87 24.97
N SER A 664 -47.04 31.96 25.87
CA SER A 664 -48.44 31.71 26.26
C SER A 664 -48.56 30.61 27.31
N ASN A 665 -47.63 29.64 27.41
CA ASN A 665 -47.81 28.46 28.28
C ASN A 665 -46.56 28.00 29.09
N GLY A 666 -45.56 28.84 29.31
CA GLY A 666 -44.52 28.60 30.35
C GLY A 666 -43.60 27.37 30.20
N LYS A 667 -43.56 26.68 29.04
CA LYS A 667 -42.63 25.56 28.80
C LYS A 667 -41.32 26.03 28.16
N ILE A 668 -40.18 25.60 28.72
CA ILE A 668 -38.82 25.82 28.19
C ILE A 668 -38.48 24.69 27.20
N SER A 669 -38.12 25.02 25.96
CA SER A 669 -37.70 24.03 24.95
C SER A 669 -36.23 24.15 24.59
N LEU A 670 -35.50 23.03 24.62
CA LEU A 670 -34.07 22.92 24.28
C LEU A 670 -33.92 22.59 22.78
N LYS A 671 -33.26 23.46 22.01
CA LYS A 671 -32.94 23.21 20.60
C LYS A 671 -31.41 23.22 20.43
N ILE A 672 -30.82 22.03 20.33
CA ILE A 672 -29.39 21.82 20.04
C ILE A 672 -29.25 21.57 18.54
N ASN A 673 -28.39 22.32 17.84
CA ASN A 673 -28.03 22.02 16.46
C ASN A 673 -27.05 20.84 16.47
N TYR A 674 -27.49 19.70 15.97
CA TYR A 674 -26.64 18.63 15.42
C TYR A 674 -27.04 18.46 13.96
N GLU A 675 -26.09 18.14 13.09
CA GLU A 675 -26.31 17.87 11.65
C GLU A 675 -27.14 16.61 11.35
N ASN A 676 -27.82 16.02 12.33
CA ASN A 676 -28.66 14.84 12.13
C ASN A 676 -30.06 15.05 12.72
N LYS A 677 -31.05 15.27 11.83
CA LYS A 677 -32.41 15.75 12.16
C LYS A 677 -33.31 14.70 12.83
N ASP A 678 -32.94 13.43 12.81
CA ASP A 678 -33.84 12.34 13.22
C ASP A 678 -33.86 12.07 14.73
N ALA A 679 -32.79 12.42 15.46
CA ALA A 679 -32.73 12.27 16.92
C ALA A 679 -33.55 13.33 17.70
N LEU A 680 -34.03 14.39 17.02
CA LEU A 680 -34.66 15.55 17.66
C LEU A 680 -36.17 15.37 17.92
N ARG A 681 -36.83 14.42 17.24
CA ARG A 681 -38.29 14.25 17.33
C ARG A 681 -38.72 13.53 18.60
N GLU A 682 -37.86 12.67 19.17
CA GLU A 682 -38.15 11.89 20.39
C GLU A 682 -37.83 12.63 21.71
N LEU A 683 -36.90 13.60 21.70
CA LEU A 683 -36.49 14.35 22.91
C LEU A 683 -37.53 15.38 23.40
N LYS A 684 -38.53 15.73 22.58
CA LYS A 684 -39.57 16.74 22.91
C LYS A 684 -40.59 16.28 23.95
N GLY A 685 -40.70 14.98 24.24
CA GLY A 685 -41.84 14.42 24.97
C GLY A 685 -41.74 14.33 26.50
N LYS A 686 -40.55 14.50 27.12
CA LYS A 686 -40.32 14.00 28.50
C LYS A 686 -39.80 14.97 29.56
N TYR A 687 -39.53 16.24 29.24
CA TYR A 687 -39.05 17.21 30.24
C TYR A 687 -40.10 18.28 30.55
N SER A 688 -41.01 17.93 31.46
CA SER A 688 -41.85 18.87 32.20
C SER A 688 -42.07 18.34 33.61
N TYR A 689 -41.34 18.87 34.60
CA TYR A 689 -41.63 18.82 36.04
C TYR A 689 -40.95 20.06 36.64
N GLU A 690 -41.69 21.04 37.20
CA GLU A 690 -42.36 21.06 38.52
C GLU A 690 -41.37 20.95 39.70
N ASN A 691 -40.89 22.12 40.13
CA ASN A 691 -40.75 22.45 41.55
C ASN A 691 -40.67 23.98 41.69
N GLU A 692 -41.66 24.55 42.36
CA GLU A 692 -41.76 25.97 42.72
C GLU A 692 -40.76 26.30 43.82
N GLY A 693 -40.09 27.45 43.69
CA GLY A 693 -39.29 28.06 44.77
C GLY A 693 -37.94 28.61 44.33
N GLN A 694 -37.88 29.93 44.14
CA GLN A 694 -36.71 30.75 43.74
C GLN A 694 -36.36 30.74 42.24
N TYR A 695 -36.90 31.73 41.52
CA TYR A 695 -36.54 32.04 40.14
C TYR A 695 -35.10 32.56 40.06
N TYR A 696 -34.16 31.71 39.63
CA TYR A 696 -32.83 32.10 39.16
C TYR A 696 -32.80 32.03 37.63
N GLU A 697 -32.80 33.18 36.96
CA GLU A 697 -32.56 33.30 35.51
C GLU A 697 -31.07 33.07 35.24
N SER A 698 -30.69 31.86 34.83
CA SER A 698 -29.33 31.55 34.38
C SER A 698 -29.20 31.74 32.87
N ILE A 699 -28.93 32.96 32.41
CA ILE A 699 -28.55 33.18 31.01
C ILE A 699 -27.09 32.76 30.84
N ARG A 700 -26.84 31.68 30.09
CA ARG A 700 -25.51 31.18 29.76
C ARG A 700 -24.86 32.11 28.73
N ILE A 701 -24.23 33.19 29.20
CA ILE A 701 -23.37 34.00 28.35
C ILE A 701 -22.05 33.24 28.20
N ARG A 702 -21.69 32.86 26.96
CA ARG A 702 -20.38 32.28 26.66
C ARG A 702 -19.33 33.31 27.13
N LEU A 703 -18.49 32.96 28.10
CA LEU A 703 -17.36 33.80 28.56
C LEU A 703 -16.58 34.34 27.35
N GLU A 704 -16.39 33.53 26.32
CA GLU A 704 -15.79 33.90 25.03
C GLU A 704 -16.46 35.09 24.31
N TYR A 705 -17.77 35.30 24.43
CA TYR A 705 -18.48 36.40 23.76
C TYR A 705 -18.24 37.73 24.47
N ILE A 706 -18.37 37.75 25.80
CA ILE A 706 -18.02 38.92 26.63
C ILE A 706 -16.53 39.23 26.43
N LEU A 707 -15.66 38.21 26.50
CA LEU A 707 -14.22 38.35 26.30
C LEU A 707 -13.88 38.84 24.88
N LYS A 708 -14.52 38.34 23.81
CA LYS A 708 -14.31 38.84 22.43
C LYS A 708 -14.79 40.29 22.24
N LYS A 709 -15.91 40.66 22.86
CA LYS A 709 -16.44 42.03 22.79
C LYS A 709 -15.54 42.99 23.57
N ILE A 710 -14.95 42.54 24.68
CA ILE A 710 -13.97 43.30 25.47
C ILE A 710 -12.59 43.37 24.77
N GLU A 711 -12.11 42.27 24.18
CA GLU A 711 -10.87 42.24 23.38
C GLU A 711 -10.92 43.24 22.22
N ARG A 712 -12.08 43.40 21.58
CA ARG A 712 -12.32 44.39 20.53
C ARG A 712 -12.32 45.85 21.04
N ASN A 713 -12.81 46.09 22.26
CA ASN A 713 -13.03 47.45 22.77
C ASN A 713 -11.89 48.00 23.66
N ARG A 714 -11.11 47.17 24.37
CA ARG A 714 -10.04 47.62 25.29
C ARG A 714 -8.74 46.80 25.25
N GLY A 715 -8.60 45.84 24.33
CA GLY A 715 -7.36 45.10 24.08
C GLY A 715 -7.14 43.84 24.94
N LYS A 716 -6.31 42.91 24.42
CA LYS A 716 -6.05 41.52 24.92
C LYS A 716 -5.76 41.37 26.42
N ARG A 717 -5.21 42.41 27.08
CA ARG A 717 -4.76 42.33 28.49
C ARG A 717 -5.88 42.06 29.50
N PHE A 718 -7.10 42.52 29.21
CA PHE A 718 -8.25 42.34 30.11
C PHE A 718 -8.81 40.91 30.08
N ALA A 719 -9.00 40.36 28.88
CA ALA A 719 -9.43 38.97 28.72
C ALA A 719 -8.40 38.00 29.31
N GLU A 720 -7.11 38.32 29.18
CA GLU A 720 -6.03 37.60 29.87
C GLU A 720 -6.12 37.72 31.40
N SER A 721 -6.58 38.83 31.99
CA SER A 721 -6.74 38.99 33.45
C SER A 721 -7.80 38.04 34.01
N ILE A 722 -8.98 37.99 33.40
CA ILE A 722 -10.06 37.09 33.82
C ILE A 722 -9.69 35.64 33.54
N TYR A 723 -9.07 35.35 32.39
CA TYR A 723 -8.58 34.01 32.09
C TYR A 723 -7.49 33.57 33.07
N ARG A 724 -6.57 34.47 33.44
CA ARG A 724 -5.58 34.22 34.51
C ARG A 724 -6.25 34.01 35.85
N GLN A 725 -7.31 34.75 36.21
CA GLN A 725 -8.01 34.50 37.48
C GLN A 725 -8.71 33.14 37.50
N ILE A 726 -9.40 32.76 36.41
CA ILE A 726 -9.99 31.42 36.30
C ILE A 726 -8.88 30.36 36.34
N ARG A 727 -7.77 30.59 35.64
CA ARG A 727 -6.62 29.69 35.62
C ARG A 727 -5.97 29.58 37.00
N ASP A 728 -5.69 30.68 37.68
CA ASP A 728 -5.10 30.74 39.02
C ASP A 728 -6.06 30.17 40.08
N ILE A 729 -7.38 30.24 39.88
CA ILE A 729 -8.36 29.56 40.74
C ILE A 729 -8.35 28.05 40.49
N LEU A 730 -8.18 27.61 39.24
CA LEU A 730 -8.06 26.19 38.88
C LEU A 730 -6.69 25.60 39.25
N GLU A 731 -5.62 26.39 39.18
CA GLU A 731 -4.22 26.03 39.46
C GLU A 731 -3.86 26.23 40.94
N GLY A 732 -4.38 27.27 41.60
CA GLY A 732 -4.06 27.67 42.97
C GLY A 732 -5.19 27.47 44.00
N GLY A 733 -6.43 27.28 43.56
CA GLY A 733 -7.54 26.87 44.43
C GLY A 733 -7.44 25.37 44.70
N ARG A 734 -7.56 24.98 45.98
CA ARG A 734 -7.52 23.59 46.48
C ARG A 734 -8.61 22.67 45.88
N ILE A 735 -8.59 22.42 44.57
CA ILE A 735 -9.31 21.33 43.93
C ILE A 735 -8.44 20.09 44.10
N ARG A 736 -8.46 19.51 45.32
CA ARG A 736 -7.65 18.33 45.69
C ARG A 736 -7.79 17.18 44.69
N SER A 737 -8.92 17.07 43.98
CA SER A 737 -9.16 16.05 42.96
C SER A 737 -8.35 16.25 41.67
N LEU A 738 -8.21 17.48 41.16
CA LEU A 738 -7.39 17.76 39.96
C LEU A 738 -5.89 17.67 40.26
N ALA A 739 -5.46 18.15 41.43
CA ALA A 739 -4.08 17.99 41.89
C ALA A 739 -3.75 16.50 42.15
N SER A 740 -4.66 15.72 42.72
CA SER A 740 -4.48 14.26 42.88
C SER A 740 -4.46 13.51 41.55
N LEU A 741 -5.14 14.02 40.52
CA LEU A 741 -5.10 13.45 39.16
C LEU A 741 -3.76 13.78 38.49
N ASN A 742 -3.23 15.01 38.66
CA ASN A 742 -1.88 15.37 38.21
C ASN A 742 -0.78 14.61 38.98
N GLU A 743 -0.91 14.41 40.30
CA GLU A 743 0.00 13.58 41.14
C GLU A 743 -0.06 12.09 40.75
N LYS A 744 -1.17 11.63 40.16
CA LYS A 744 -1.35 10.30 39.55
C LYS A 744 -1.06 10.28 38.03
N GLY A 745 -0.44 11.32 37.47
CA GLY A 745 0.05 11.36 36.09
C GLY A 745 -0.96 11.80 35.01
N VAL A 746 -2.15 12.26 35.37
CA VAL A 746 -3.17 12.75 34.42
C VAL A 746 -3.02 14.25 34.23
N ASN A 747 -2.44 14.69 33.12
CA ASN A 747 -2.20 16.12 32.84
C ASN A 747 -3.43 16.79 32.22
N ILE A 748 -4.25 17.46 33.05
CA ILE A 748 -5.56 18.01 32.64
C ILE A 748 -5.42 19.38 31.94
N PHE A 749 -4.24 20.00 32.00
CA PHE A 749 -3.96 21.35 31.49
C PHE A 749 -2.91 21.35 30.37
N SER A 750 -3.10 20.56 29.32
CA SER A 750 -2.30 20.74 28.10
C SER A 750 -2.87 21.89 27.26
N ARG A 751 -2.03 22.84 26.84
CA ARG A 751 -2.41 24.03 26.04
C ARG A 751 -3.18 23.72 24.73
N ARG A 752 -3.23 22.46 24.30
CA ARG A 752 -3.88 22.02 23.06
C ARG A 752 -5.33 21.54 23.26
N SER A 753 -5.81 21.33 24.49
CA SER A 753 -7.14 20.76 24.74
C SER A 753 -8.29 21.78 24.81
N TRP A 754 -8.01 23.08 24.77
CA TRP A 754 -9.03 24.14 24.80
C TRP A 754 -9.46 24.64 23.41
N GLY A 755 -8.89 24.07 22.35
CA GLY A 755 -9.13 24.49 20.97
C GLY A 755 -9.38 23.31 20.04
N ARG A 756 -10.42 22.52 20.30
CA ARG A 756 -11.15 21.74 19.28
C ARG A 756 -12.53 21.40 19.80
#